data_AF-A0AA39CP75-F1
#
_entry.id   AF-A0AA39CP75-F1
#
_cell.length_a   1.000
_cell.length_b   1.000
_cell.length_c   1.000
_cell.angle_alpha   90.00
_cell.angle_beta   90.00
_cell.angle_gamma   90.00
#
_symmetry.space_group_name_H-M   'P 1'
#
loop_
_entity.id
_entity.type
_entity.pdbx_description
1 polymer ?
#
loop_
_entity_poly.entity_id
_entity_poly.type
_entity_poly.pdbx_seq_one_letter_code
_entity_poly.pdbx_strand_id
1 'polypeptide(L)'
;MKSPIPDYLNILLEKVRPNGDGEPAQYIKTLANADTSKLAVALVMADGNVYSAGDDQVEFSIQSISKAFVYAIAIEDAGLEHVLERVGVEPSGDAFNKLSLQKGNNRPMNPMINAGAITAHSLVVHPNATAEERTDRILKTMSRLAGRQLYVDEEVYEAELQDADRNMGLGYMLKAAGIISCRPAEVVKGYIRQCSVNVNVRDLAMMAATLCNAGVNPVTGETIMPVDSVRQVLSVMTTCGMYDAAGQWVSRVGIPAKSGVAGGIIGALPGQVGIAAFSPKLDNRGNSVRAVALFEQLSRDMGFHMMDVSQIARASVSTSVAKIVAGKEEPHHPNCDRRVVIFALRGAVRFAGSERLTRAIVRELGEPDPKDPGSGEYQDACAIVVSLRDAFSLNAVARRVIHESIKRLLAEERTVVVIDPNSVLQMDLGSLPMYQHPQIVGNEKEAREFIGGTDVANRPIYLSFRSQLPFKSYNQNSCARMHSTTDEHEGDFKEKNTCATQKKNHETASQFRVVGEDVPYTTFSSTQKRLIVFLIAIAGFFSPFSAFIYFPALDSIALALNVSIQLMNVTVTMYLVVQGIVPSVFGEISENIGRRPVYLAVFVIYIGASVGLAVQNSYGALLALRMVQSAGSSGTIALAYGAISDIAAPHERGGYVGIAHVGFNSAPSLGPVLGGVLAEKAGWKWIFWFLAALSGAVFTLLLLLLPETSRNLVGNGILYPTGMNQTLLEKLSKHVTPRSSAAPSSDKMRRPTFRLPSLIPCLRLLLDGPTLIVLLSNGIFYMKYSCVQASLAPLLQKTYGLSSLDVGLCYLAFGTSCAIASYGVGRISNHDYRATAHAHSLSIDQVKGDAMIAFPIEKARLRSVWGYIFLSATATLGYGWTVERKTHLAAPLIMQFIVGLAVTGIFNVLNTLVVDLHSDQSATASAAVSITRCLLAAAGVSVLQLLFDAIGPGWTFTLIAGLCYATVPFLWIERQRGWDWRLAKARTITSRADAITTDPKTSSTEDQV
;
A
#
# COMPACT_ATOMS: atom_id res chain seq x y z
N MET A 1 10.84 36.14 -19.49
CA MET A 1 11.50 34.82 -19.33
C MET A 1 10.76 33.80 -20.19
N LYS A 2 11.44 32.82 -20.80
CA LYS A 2 10.78 31.69 -21.48
C LYS A 2 10.40 30.61 -20.46
N SER A 3 9.40 29.79 -20.77
CA SER A 3 9.06 28.62 -19.94
C SER A 3 10.23 27.62 -19.96
N PRO A 4 10.60 27.00 -18.82
CA PRO A 4 11.66 25.99 -18.78
C PRO A 4 11.19 24.61 -19.25
N ILE A 5 9.89 24.40 -19.48
CA ILE A 5 9.33 23.08 -19.82
C ILE A 5 9.89 22.55 -21.16
N PRO A 6 9.93 23.32 -22.27
CA PRO A 6 10.54 22.85 -23.51
C PRO A 6 12.03 22.48 -23.37
N ASP A 7 12.79 23.22 -22.56
CA ASP A 7 14.21 22.91 -22.31
C ASP A 7 14.36 21.57 -21.57
N TYR A 8 13.50 21.33 -20.58
CA TYR A 8 13.43 20.03 -19.90
C TYR A 8 13.06 18.90 -20.86
N LEU A 9 12.09 19.10 -21.74
CA LEU A 9 11.71 18.08 -22.75
C LEU A 9 12.89 17.77 -23.68
N ASN A 10 13.67 18.76 -24.11
CA ASN A 10 14.89 18.53 -24.89
C ASN A 10 15.93 17.70 -24.11
N ILE A 11 16.16 18.01 -22.83
CA ILE A 11 17.05 17.22 -21.96
C ILE A 11 16.58 15.76 -21.86
N LEU A 12 15.27 15.54 -21.73
CA LEU A 12 14.71 14.19 -21.70
C LEU A 12 14.95 13.43 -23.00
N LEU A 13 14.74 14.07 -24.15
CA LEU A 13 14.98 13.45 -25.45
C LEU A 13 16.44 13.02 -25.58
N GLU A 14 17.39 13.88 -25.21
CA GLU A 14 18.82 13.55 -25.24
C GLU A 14 19.19 12.42 -24.27
N LYS A 15 18.52 12.33 -23.12
CA LYS A 15 18.75 11.25 -22.14
C LYS A 15 18.31 9.87 -22.67
N VAL A 16 17.22 9.81 -23.45
CA VAL A 16 16.69 8.53 -23.97
C VAL A 16 17.19 8.18 -25.37
N ARG A 17 17.69 9.15 -26.14
CA ARG A 17 18.19 8.97 -27.51
C ARG A 17 19.23 7.84 -27.66
N PRO A 18 20.20 7.64 -26.73
CA PRO A 18 21.19 6.57 -26.85
C PRO A 18 20.61 5.15 -26.76
N ASN A 19 19.39 4.98 -26.25
CA ASN A 19 18.77 3.66 -26.18
C ASN A 19 18.39 3.20 -27.60
N GLY A 20 19.12 2.23 -28.14
CA GLY A 20 18.92 1.68 -29.48
C GLY A 20 18.10 0.39 -29.51
N ASP A 21 17.59 -0.08 -28.37
CA ASP A 21 16.91 -1.36 -28.24
C ASP A 21 15.59 -1.40 -29.02
N GLY A 22 15.17 -2.61 -29.38
CA GLY A 22 13.91 -2.85 -30.09
C GLY A 22 14.00 -2.64 -31.59
N GLU A 23 12.92 -3.00 -32.27
CA GLU A 23 12.79 -2.98 -33.72
C GLU A 23 11.42 -2.41 -34.14
N PRO A 24 11.30 -1.81 -35.33
CA PRO A 24 10.00 -1.41 -35.88
C PRO A 24 9.06 -2.62 -36.10
N ALA A 25 7.76 -2.34 -36.23
CA ALA A 25 6.78 -3.37 -36.55
C ALA A 25 7.04 -3.99 -37.93
N GLN A 26 7.40 -5.28 -37.96
CA GLN A 26 7.83 -5.97 -39.19
C GLN A 26 6.68 -6.44 -40.09
N TYR A 27 5.47 -6.58 -39.55
CA TYR A 27 4.33 -7.15 -40.27
C TYR A 27 3.56 -6.13 -41.12
N ILE A 28 3.90 -4.84 -41.04
CA ILE A 28 3.37 -3.81 -41.96
C ILE A 28 4.57 -3.21 -42.67
N LYS A 29 4.65 -3.43 -43.98
CA LYS A 29 5.81 -3.03 -44.80
C LYS A 29 6.18 -1.54 -44.64
N THR A 30 5.19 -0.66 -44.56
CA THR A 30 5.41 0.78 -44.39
C THR A 30 6.02 1.11 -43.02
N LEU A 31 5.61 0.41 -41.95
CA LEU A 31 6.16 0.61 -40.60
C LEU A 31 7.54 -0.04 -40.42
N ALA A 32 7.78 -1.17 -41.11
CA ALA A 32 9.08 -1.85 -41.08
C ALA A 32 10.21 -0.97 -41.64
N ASN A 33 9.89 -0.09 -42.59
CA ASN A 33 10.81 0.84 -43.23
C ASN A 33 10.82 2.25 -42.59
N ALA A 34 10.17 2.44 -41.45
CA ALA A 34 10.11 3.74 -40.78
C ALA A 34 11.50 4.22 -40.31
N ASP A 35 11.74 5.53 -40.39
CA ASP A 35 12.98 6.15 -39.91
C ASP A 35 13.11 6.04 -38.37
N THR A 36 13.93 5.10 -37.91
CA THR A 36 14.11 4.80 -36.48
C THR A 36 14.89 5.88 -35.70
N SER A 37 15.41 6.91 -36.39
CA SER A 37 16.05 8.05 -35.72
C SER A 37 15.04 9.02 -35.09
N LYS A 38 13.77 8.97 -35.52
CA LYS A 38 12.71 9.88 -35.09
C LYS A 38 12.37 9.71 -33.61
N LEU A 39 12.28 10.84 -32.91
CA LEU A 39 11.97 10.91 -31.49
C LEU A 39 11.33 12.24 -31.13
N ALA A 40 10.13 12.20 -30.53
CA ALA A 40 9.40 13.40 -30.14
C ALA A 40 8.58 13.21 -28.87
N VAL A 41 8.27 14.32 -28.18
CA VAL A 41 7.39 14.37 -27.02
C VAL A 41 6.59 15.67 -27.00
N ALA A 42 5.34 15.61 -26.56
CA ALA A 42 4.45 16.76 -26.39
C ALA A 42 3.63 16.64 -25.10
N LEU A 43 3.38 17.79 -24.46
CA LEU A 43 2.54 18.00 -23.29
C LEU A 43 1.48 19.06 -23.65
N VAL A 44 0.21 18.77 -23.39
CA VAL A 44 -0.88 19.74 -23.48
C VAL A 44 -1.55 19.82 -22.11
N MET A 45 -1.49 20.99 -21.50
CA MET A 45 -2.05 21.25 -20.17
C MET A 45 -3.59 21.34 -20.25
N ALA A 46 -4.26 21.09 -19.12
CA ALA A 46 -5.72 21.21 -19.05
C ALA A 46 -6.26 22.63 -19.35
N ASP A 47 -5.40 23.66 -19.29
CA ASP A 47 -5.69 25.04 -19.65
C ASP A 47 -5.39 25.39 -21.13
N GLY A 48 -4.96 24.42 -21.92
CA GLY A 48 -4.71 24.56 -23.36
C GLY A 48 -3.26 24.91 -23.72
N ASN A 49 -2.37 25.14 -22.74
CA ASN A 49 -0.95 25.39 -23.03
C ASN A 49 -0.27 24.15 -23.64
N VAL A 50 0.46 24.35 -24.75
CA VAL A 50 1.15 23.29 -25.50
C VAL A 50 2.67 23.43 -25.39
N TYR A 51 3.35 22.36 -24.97
CA TYR A 51 4.81 22.25 -24.96
C TYR A 51 5.23 21.02 -25.74
N SER A 52 6.24 21.11 -26.59
CA SER A 52 6.75 19.96 -27.35
C SER A 52 8.22 20.12 -27.71
N ALA A 53 8.86 18.99 -28.03
CA ALA A 53 10.26 18.92 -28.41
C ALA A 53 10.53 17.71 -29.34
N GLY A 54 11.63 17.76 -30.09
CA GLY A 54 12.04 16.72 -31.03
C GLY A 54 11.34 16.79 -32.38
N ASP A 55 11.15 15.65 -33.04
CA ASP A 55 10.49 15.51 -34.35
C ASP A 55 8.96 15.68 -34.25
N ASP A 56 8.48 16.76 -33.64
CA ASP A 56 7.09 16.88 -33.16
C ASP A 56 6.02 17.11 -34.24
N GLN A 57 6.44 17.37 -35.48
CA GLN A 57 5.59 17.49 -36.67
C GLN A 57 5.55 16.22 -37.52
N VAL A 58 6.37 15.20 -37.22
CA VAL A 58 6.36 13.96 -37.99
C VAL A 58 5.04 13.26 -37.78
N GLU A 59 4.32 13.05 -38.88
CA GLU A 59 3.07 12.30 -38.88
C GLU A 59 3.35 10.79 -38.98
N PHE A 60 2.50 10.01 -38.31
CA PHE A 60 2.49 8.56 -38.32
C PHE A 60 1.06 8.04 -38.10
N SER A 61 0.78 6.80 -38.51
CA SER A 61 -0.53 6.18 -38.27
C SER A 61 -0.80 5.98 -36.77
N ILE A 62 -1.99 6.41 -36.32
CA ILE A 62 -2.41 6.36 -34.91
C ILE A 62 -2.47 4.94 -34.35
N GLN A 63 -2.76 3.95 -35.20
CA GLN A 63 -2.78 2.54 -34.85
C GLN A 63 -3.69 2.25 -33.65
N SER A 64 -3.29 1.35 -32.75
CA SER A 64 -4.07 0.93 -31.57
C SER A 64 -4.38 2.06 -30.57
N ILE A 65 -3.79 3.25 -30.71
CA ILE A 65 -4.15 4.42 -29.90
C ILE A 65 -5.60 4.83 -30.17
N SER A 66 -6.06 4.69 -31.42
CA SER A 66 -7.43 5.00 -31.85
C SER A 66 -8.51 4.29 -31.04
N LYS A 67 -8.22 3.10 -30.49
CA LYS A 67 -9.16 2.27 -29.74
C LYS A 67 -9.77 3.00 -28.54
N ALA A 68 -8.98 3.84 -27.86
CA ALA A 68 -9.46 4.60 -26.71
C ALA A 68 -10.56 5.60 -27.12
N PHE A 69 -10.34 6.30 -28.24
CA PHE A 69 -11.29 7.29 -28.74
C PHE A 69 -12.51 6.64 -29.36
N VAL A 70 -12.36 5.55 -30.12
CA VAL A 70 -13.51 4.85 -30.70
C VAL A 70 -14.35 4.14 -29.63
N TYR A 71 -13.74 3.68 -28.54
CA TYR A 71 -14.50 3.21 -27.38
C TYR A 71 -15.37 4.33 -26.78
N ALA A 72 -14.84 5.54 -26.66
CA ALA A 72 -15.61 6.70 -26.20
C ALA A 72 -16.79 7.02 -27.14
N ILE A 73 -16.55 7.02 -28.45
CA ILE A 73 -17.59 7.26 -29.48
C ILE A 73 -18.67 6.17 -29.41
N ALA A 74 -18.29 4.90 -29.26
CA ALA A 74 -19.25 3.81 -29.11
C ALA A 74 -20.12 3.95 -27.86
N ILE A 75 -19.57 4.43 -26.74
CA ILE A 75 -20.35 4.71 -25.52
C ILE A 75 -21.33 5.86 -25.76
N GLU A 76 -20.92 6.89 -26.49
CA GLU A 76 -21.78 8.03 -26.82
C GLU A 76 -22.94 7.63 -27.75
N ASP A 77 -22.65 6.88 -28.82
CA ASP A 77 -23.64 6.53 -29.83
C ASP A 77 -24.57 5.39 -29.38
N ALA A 78 -24.06 4.39 -28.64
CA ALA A 78 -24.82 3.20 -28.25
C ALA A 78 -25.21 3.13 -26.77
N GLY A 79 -24.62 3.98 -25.92
CA GLY A 79 -24.80 3.95 -24.47
C GLY A 79 -23.89 2.95 -23.75
N LEU A 80 -23.46 3.29 -22.53
CA LEU A 80 -22.48 2.50 -21.77
C LEU A 80 -22.95 1.06 -21.48
N GLU A 81 -24.20 0.88 -21.08
CA GLU A 81 -24.74 -0.45 -20.74
C GLU A 81 -24.69 -1.38 -21.96
N HIS A 82 -25.14 -0.90 -23.12
CA HIS A 82 -25.15 -1.68 -24.36
C HIS A 82 -23.75 -2.05 -24.85
N VAL A 83 -22.79 -1.15 -24.66
CA VAL A 83 -21.38 -1.42 -24.95
C VAL A 83 -20.83 -2.49 -24.01
N LEU A 84 -21.14 -2.41 -22.71
CA LEU A 84 -20.65 -3.37 -21.72
C LEU A 84 -21.25 -4.78 -21.89
N GLU A 85 -22.45 -4.91 -22.43
CA GLU A 85 -23.00 -6.22 -22.83
C GLU A 85 -22.12 -6.94 -23.85
N ARG A 86 -21.48 -6.18 -24.75
CA ARG A 86 -20.72 -6.72 -25.90
C ARG A 86 -19.22 -6.67 -25.73
N VAL A 87 -18.68 -5.84 -24.84
CA VAL A 87 -17.25 -5.71 -24.57
C VAL A 87 -17.03 -5.57 -23.06
N GLY A 88 -16.14 -6.40 -22.51
CA GLY A 88 -15.76 -6.32 -21.10
C GLY A 88 -14.85 -5.13 -20.78
N VAL A 89 -14.30 -5.14 -19.56
CA VAL A 89 -13.34 -4.14 -19.05
C VAL A 89 -12.13 -4.77 -18.36
N GLU A 90 -12.01 -6.10 -18.44
CA GLU A 90 -11.00 -6.88 -17.73
C GLU A 90 -9.72 -6.99 -18.56
N PRO A 91 -8.53 -6.95 -17.93
CA PRO A 91 -7.29 -7.25 -18.63
C PRO A 91 -7.34 -8.68 -19.16
N SER A 92 -6.89 -8.90 -20.39
CA SER A 92 -6.99 -10.22 -21.03
C SER A 92 -5.99 -11.24 -20.51
N GLY A 93 -4.87 -10.80 -19.90
CA GLY A 93 -3.74 -11.67 -19.45
C GLY A 93 -3.02 -12.44 -20.56
N ASP A 94 -3.64 -12.50 -21.75
CA ASP A 94 -3.11 -12.98 -23.00
C ASP A 94 -2.53 -11.81 -23.80
N ALA A 95 -1.40 -12.06 -24.48
CA ALA A 95 -0.85 -11.15 -25.48
C ALA A 95 -1.97 -10.70 -26.44
N PHE A 96 -1.95 -9.43 -26.86
CA PHE A 96 -2.98 -8.84 -27.73
C PHE A 96 -3.24 -9.63 -29.05
N ASN A 97 -2.31 -10.53 -29.38
CA ASN A 97 -2.33 -11.42 -30.54
C ASN A 97 -3.08 -12.74 -30.35
N LYS A 98 -3.48 -13.14 -29.15
CA LYS A 98 -4.20 -14.41 -28.93
C LYS A 98 -5.67 -14.31 -29.34
N LEU A 99 -6.20 -15.37 -29.96
CA LEU A 99 -7.61 -15.51 -30.30
C LEU A 99 -8.36 -16.04 -29.07
N SER A 100 -8.76 -15.18 -28.14
CA SER A 100 -9.52 -15.59 -26.95
C SER A 100 -10.72 -14.69 -26.68
N LEU A 101 -11.84 -15.31 -26.29
CA LEU A 101 -13.06 -14.66 -25.81
C LEU A 101 -13.31 -15.08 -24.36
N GLN A 102 -14.03 -14.26 -23.61
CA GLN A 102 -14.37 -14.58 -22.22
C GLN A 102 -15.21 -15.86 -22.14
N LYS A 103 -14.79 -16.83 -21.30
CA LYS A 103 -15.54 -18.09 -21.12
C LYS A 103 -16.93 -17.81 -20.52
N GLY A 104 -17.97 -18.32 -21.15
CA GLY A 104 -19.35 -18.24 -20.68
C GLY A 104 -20.21 -17.27 -21.48
N ASN A 105 -19.80 -16.00 -21.60
CA ASN A 105 -20.55 -14.97 -22.33
C ASN A 105 -19.96 -14.61 -23.71
N ASN A 106 -18.79 -15.16 -24.07
CA ASN A 106 -18.12 -15.01 -25.36
C ASN A 106 -17.84 -13.56 -25.81
N ARG A 107 -17.95 -12.56 -24.93
CA ARG A 107 -17.56 -11.18 -25.25
C ARG A 107 -16.04 -11.00 -25.18
N PRO A 108 -15.46 -10.07 -25.94
CA PRO A 108 -14.07 -9.68 -25.76
C PRO A 108 -13.79 -9.13 -24.35
N MET A 109 -12.59 -9.37 -23.85
CA MET A 109 -12.21 -9.00 -22.49
C MET A 109 -12.23 -7.49 -22.22
N ASN A 110 -11.79 -6.67 -23.18
CA ASN A 110 -11.75 -5.21 -23.10
C ASN A 110 -11.65 -4.56 -24.48
N PRO A 111 -11.97 -3.26 -24.64
CA PRO A 111 -11.85 -2.53 -25.92
C PRO A 111 -10.41 -2.23 -26.37
N MET A 112 -9.39 -2.47 -25.53
CA MET A 112 -7.99 -2.15 -25.87
C MET A 112 -7.29 -3.26 -26.67
N ILE A 113 -7.85 -4.48 -26.67
CA ILE A 113 -7.47 -5.58 -27.56
C ILE A 113 -8.24 -5.52 -28.89
N ASN A 114 -7.71 -6.15 -29.95
CA ASN A 114 -8.30 -6.05 -31.30
C ASN A 114 -9.75 -6.54 -31.36
N ALA A 115 -10.08 -7.66 -30.70
CA ALA A 115 -11.44 -8.19 -30.68
C ALA A 115 -12.46 -7.20 -30.09
N GLY A 116 -12.09 -6.54 -28.98
CA GLY A 116 -12.93 -5.52 -28.37
C GLY A 116 -12.98 -4.24 -29.18
N ALA A 117 -11.89 -3.85 -29.85
CA ALA A 117 -11.86 -2.69 -30.72
C ALA A 117 -12.73 -2.86 -31.98
N ILE A 118 -12.68 -4.04 -32.62
CA ILE A 118 -13.56 -4.39 -33.74
C ILE A 118 -15.03 -4.35 -33.29
N THR A 119 -15.30 -4.85 -32.07
CA THR A 119 -16.65 -4.78 -31.49
C THR A 119 -17.07 -3.34 -31.22
N ALA A 120 -16.22 -2.50 -30.60
CA ALA A 120 -16.51 -1.09 -30.36
C ALA A 120 -16.76 -0.34 -31.68
N HIS A 121 -15.94 -0.59 -32.71
CA HIS A 121 -16.13 -0.02 -34.04
C HIS A 121 -17.51 -0.38 -34.64
N SER A 122 -17.96 -1.63 -34.46
CA SER A 122 -19.28 -2.07 -34.96
C SER A 122 -20.47 -1.34 -34.32
N LEU A 123 -20.27 -0.77 -33.13
CA LEU A 123 -21.30 -0.06 -32.34
C LEU A 123 -21.38 1.44 -32.64
N VAL A 124 -20.47 1.98 -33.44
CA VAL A 124 -20.47 3.40 -33.83
C VAL A 124 -21.63 3.70 -34.80
N VAL A 125 -22.26 4.86 -34.64
CA VAL A 125 -23.48 5.33 -35.31
C VAL A 125 -24.74 4.52 -34.94
N HIS A 126 -24.98 3.39 -35.59
CA HIS A 126 -26.08 2.46 -35.30
C HIS A 126 -25.82 1.09 -35.98
N PRO A 127 -26.51 0.00 -35.58
CA PRO A 127 -26.18 -1.35 -36.05
C PRO A 127 -26.15 -1.53 -37.58
N ASN A 128 -27.01 -0.81 -38.31
CA ASN A 128 -27.14 -0.88 -39.77
C ASN A 128 -26.30 0.16 -40.53
N ALA A 129 -25.42 0.90 -39.86
CA ALA A 129 -24.61 1.94 -40.51
C ALA A 129 -23.65 1.31 -41.52
N THR A 130 -23.41 2.03 -42.61
CA THR A 130 -22.43 1.64 -43.63
C THR A 130 -21.00 1.77 -43.08
N ALA A 131 -20.03 1.14 -43.74
CA ALA A 131 -18.63 1.30 -43.37
C ALA A 131 -18.15 2.76 -43.52
N GLU A 132 -18.66 3.48 -44.52
CA GLU A 132 -18.34 4.88 -44.81
C GLU A 132 -18.88 5.81 -43.72
N GLU A 133 -20.14 5.64 -43.30
CA GLU A 133 -20.74 6.42 -42.21
C GLU A 133 -19.97 6.28 -40.90
N ARG A 134 -19.58 5.04 -40.53
CA ARG A 134 -18.76 4.79 -39.34
C ARG A 134 -17.38 5.45 -39.44
N THR A 135 -16.74 5.31 -40.60
CA THR A 135 -15.41 5.91 -40.84
C THR A 135 -15.47 7.43 -40.75
N ASP A 136 -16.46 8.07 -41.36
CA ASP A 136 -16.67 9.51 -41.33
C ASP A 136 -16.95 10.03 -39.91
N ARG A 137 -17.84 9.37 -39.15
CA ARG A 137 -18.11 9.70 -37.74
C ARG A 137 -16.85 9.64 -36.88
N ILE A 138 -16.04 8.60 -37.05
CA ILE A 138 -14.78 8.42 -36.32
C ILE A 138 -13.78 9.52 -36.70
N LEU A 139 -13.56 9.75 -38.00
CA LEU A 139 -12.59 10.72 -38.49
C LEU A 139 -12.94 12.16 -38.07
N LYS A 140 -14.22 12.56 -38.20
CA LYS A 140 -14.71 13.86 -37.74
C LYS A 140 -14.50 14.06 -36.25
N THR A 141 -14.79 13.03 -35.44
CA THR A 141 -14.63 13.12 -33.98
C THR A 141 -13.16 13.18 -33.59
N MET A 142 -12.30 12.36 -34.19
CA MET A 142 -10.84 12.42 -33.95
C MET A 142 -10.26 13.77 -34.37
N SER A 143 -10.76 14.36 -35.45
CA SER A 143 -10.35 15.70 -35.92
C SER A 143 -10.74 16.79 -34.92
N ARG A 144 -11.95 16.74 -34.36
CA ARG A 144 -12.38 17.64 -33.26
C ARG A 144 -11.49 17.48 -32.02
N LEU A 145 -11.14 16.25 -31.66
CA LEU A 145 -10.25 15.97 -30.52
C LEU A 145 -8.83 16.54 -30.73
N ALA A 146 -8.30 16.42 -31.95
CA ALA A 146 -6.99 16.96 -32.32
C ALA A 146 -7.00 18.48 -32.51
N GLY A 147 -8.17 19.09 -32.74
CA GLY A 147 -8.31 20.51 -33.07
C GLY A 147 -7.94 20.85 -34.52
N ARG A 148 -7.76 19.85 -35.39
CA ARG A 148 -7.50 20.02 -36.82
C ARG A 148 -8.08 18.86 -37.63
N GLN A 149 -8.27 19.05 -38.93
CA GLN A 149 -8.69 17.98 -39.83
C GLN A 149 -7.59 16.90 -39.91
N LEU A 150 -7.97 15.66 -39.62
CA LEU A 150 -7.14 14.47 -39.82
C LEU A 150 -7.57 13.71 -41.07
N TYR A 151 -6.69 12.86 -41.59
CA TYR A 151 -6.90 12.08 -42.80
C TYR A 151 -6.44 10.63 -42.60
N VAL A 152 -6.97 9.72 -43.42
CA VAL A 152 -6.54 8.32 -43.44
C VAL A 152 -5.33 8.20 -44.37
N ASP A 153 -4.29 7.53 -43.91
CA ASP A 153 -3.16 7.12 -44.72
C ASP A 153 -3.56 5.88 -45.53
N GLU A 154 -3.88 6.09 -46.81
CA GLU A 154 -4.32 5.03 -47.71
C GLU A 154 -3.19 4.02 -48.01
N GLU A 155 -1.92 4.42 -47.94
CA GLU A 155 -0.80 3.48 -48.14
C GLU A 155 -0.70 2.49 -46.97
N VAL A 156 -0.78 2.99 -45.74
CA VAL A 156 -0.80 2.14 -44.53
C VAL A 156 -2.06 1.29 -44.50
N TYR A 157 -3.22 1.84 -44.88
CA TYR A 157 -4.47 1.10 -44.96
C TYR A 157 -4.39 -0.10 -45.93
N GLU A 158 -3.94 0.12 -47.16
CA GLU A 158 -3.82 -0.96 -48.15
C GLU A 158 -2.76 -1.99 -47.74
N ALA A 159 -1.65 -1.56 -47.14
CA ALA A 159 -0.63 -2.48 -46.62
C ALA A 159 -1.17 -3.36 -45.48
N GLU A 160 -1.87 -2.78 -44.50
CA GLU A 160 -2.43 -3.53 -43.37
C GLU A 160 -3.61 -4.41 -43.79
N LEU A 161 -4.35 -4.03 -44.85
CA LEU A 161 -5.45 -4.83 -45.40
C LEU A 161 -4.96 -6.12 -46.06
N GLN A 162 -3.78 -6.10 -46.72
CA GLN A 162 -3.19 -7.29 -47.35
C GLN A 162 -2.86 -8.40 -46.33
N ASP A 163 -2.49 -8.02 -45.11
CA ASP A 163 -2.12 -8.94 -44.02
C ASP A 163 -3.22 -9.08 -42.93
N ALA A 164 -4.47 -8.73 -43.26
CA ALA A 164 -5.57 -8.62 -42.30
C ALA A 164 -6.22 -9.96 -41.86
N ASP A 165 -5.72 -11.12 -42.31
CA ASP A 165 -6.33 -12.44 -42.09
C ASP A 165 -6.67 -12.71 -40.61
N ARG A 166 -5.78 -12.31 -39.70
CA ARG A 166 -6.03 -12.48 -38.26
C ARG A 166 -7.21 -11.65 -37.77
N ASN A 167 -7.29 -10.38 -38.15
CA ASN A 167 -8.40 -9.51 -37.77
C ASN A 167 -9.71 -9.96 -38.45
N MET A 168 -9.63 -10.50 -39.67
CA MET A 168 -10.75 -11.16 -40.34
C MET A 168 -11.24 -12.37 -39.53
N GLY A 169 -10.34 -13.24 -39.09
CA GLY A 169 -10.64 -14.37 -38.21
C GLY A 169 -11.33 -13.94 -36.91
N LEU A 170 -10.85 -12.86 -36.27
CA LEU A 170 -11.50 -12.25 -35.12
C LEU A 170 -12.92 -11.77 -35.44
N GLY A 171 -13.11 -11.08 -36.56
CA GLY A 171 -14.44 -10.64 -37.01
C GLY A 171 -15.42 -11.80 -37.19
N TYR A 172 -15.00 -12.89 -37.84
CA TYR A 172 -15.84 -14.08 -38.00
C TYR A 172 -16.14 -14.76 -36.66
N MET A 173 -15.17 -14.85 -35.76
CA MET A 173 -15.36 -15.40 -34.42
C MET A 173 -16.37 -14.57 -33.61
N LEU A 174 -16.29 -13.24 -33.66
CA LEU A 174 -17.23 -12.34 -33.01
C LEU A 174 -18.65 -12.48 -33.57
N LYS A 175 -18.77 -12.67 -34.89
CA LYS A 175 -20.07 -12.90 -35.53
C LYS A 175 -20.66 -14.26 -35.14
N ALA A 176 -19.85 -15.32 -35.13
CA ALA A 176 -20.29 -16.64 -34.68
C ALA A 176 -20.73 -16.64 -33.21
N ALA A 177 -20.10 -15.81 -32.37
CA ALA A 177 -20.48 -15.62 -30.98
C ALA A 177 -21.70 -14.70 -30.78
N GLY A 178 -22.28 -14.13 -31.84
CA GLY A 178 -23.42 -13.21 -31.76
C GLY A 178 -23.08 -11.81 -31.20
N ILE A 179 -21.79 -11.46 -31.08
CA ILE A 179 -21.34 -10.18 -30.54
C ILE A 179 -21.51 -9.05 -31.57
N ILE A 180 -21.22 -9.33 -32.84
CA ILE A 180 -21.45 -8.39 -33.95
C ILE A 180 -22.50 -8.93 -34.93
N SER A 181 -23.37 -8.06 -35.43
CA SER A 181 -24.42 -8.40 -36.40
C SER A 181 -24.01 -8.11 -37.86
N CYS A 182 -23.20 -7.08 -38.07
CA CYS A 182 -22.69 -6.64 -39.38
C CYS A 182 -21.74 -7.65 -40.05
N ARG A 183 -21.38 -7.41 -41.31
CA ARG A 183 -20.48 -8.30 -42.08
C ARG A 183 -19.05 -8.17 -41.55
N PRO A 184 -18.38 -9.27 -41.12
CA PRO A 184 -17.03 -9.20 -40.54
C PRO A 184 -16.02 -8.44 -41.39
N ALA A 185 -16.02 -8.68 -42.70
CA ALA A 185 -15.11 -8.01 -43.64
C ALA A 185 -15.26 -6.49 -43.67
N GLU A 186 -16.48 -5.96 -43.52
CA GLU A 186 -16.72 -4.51 -43.53
C GLU A 186 -16.26 -3.85 -42.24
N VAL A 187 -16.54 -4.47 -41.09
CA VAL A 187 -16.10 -3.95 -39.78
C VAL A 187 -14.59 -3.96 -39.67
N VAL A 188 -13.95 -5.05 -40.13
CA VAL A 188 -12.49 -5.15 -40.07
C VAL A 188 -11.84 -4.12 -40.99
N LYS A 189 -12.37 -3.90 -42.20
CA LYS A 189 -11.90 -2.81 -43.08
C LYS A 189 -12.03 -1.44 -42.42
N GLY A 190 -13.19 -1.15 -41.80
CA GLY A 190 -13.40 0.10 -41.06
C GLY A 190 -12.44 0.26 -39.88
N TYR A 191 -12.20 -0.82 -39.13
CA TYR A 191 -11.23 -0.84 -38.04
C TYR A 191 -9.79 -0.57 -38.53
N ILE A 192 -9.38 -1.13 -39.66
CA ILE A 192 -8.06 -0.85 -40.25
C ILE A 192 -7.99 0.61 -40.71
N ARG A 193 -9.02 1.15 -41.38
CA ARG A 193 -9.08 2.59 -41.73
C ARG A 193 -8.93 3.49 -40.50
N GLN A 194 -9.57 3.13 -39.39
CA GLN A 194 -9.41 3.80 -38.10
C GLN A 194 -7.96 3.76 -37.60
N CYS A 195 -7.25 2.63 -37.73
CA CYS A 195 -5.85 2.51 -37.34
C CYS A 195 -4.90 3.30 -38.25
N SER A 196 -5.29 3.54 -39.50
CA SER A 196 -4.51 4.30 -40.49
C SER A 196 -4.71 5.82 -40.43
N VAL A 197 -5.45 6.39 -39.46
CA VAL A 197 -5.56 7.85 -39.33
C VAL A 197 -4.19 8.46 -38.99
N ASN A 198 -3.77 9.46 -39.75
CA ASN A 198 -2.45 10.09 -39.61
C ASN A 198 -2.47 11.17 -38.53
N VAL A 199 -1.49 11.15 -37.63
CA VAL A 199 -1.36 12.06 -36.48
C VAL A 199 0.10 12.36 -36.20
N ASN A 200 0.39 13.49 -35.56
CA ASN A 200 1.68 13.75 -34.92
C ASN A 200 1.55 13.75 -33.39
N VAL A 201 2.66 13.92 -32.66
CA VAL A 201 2.63 13.92 -31.19
C VAL A 201 1.84 15.08 -30.59
N ARG A 202 1.75 16.24 -31.27
CA ARG A 202 0.95 17.36 -30.78
C ARG A 202 -0.53 17.05 -30.85
N ASP A 203 -0.99 16.43 -31.94
CA ASP A 203 -2.38 15.99 -32.07
C ASP A 203 -2.73 15.00 -30.97
N LEU A 204 -1.88 13.98 -30.79
CA LEU A 204 -2.08 12.96 -29.78
C LEU A 204 -2.11 13.54 -28.36
N ALA A 205 -1.25 14.51 -28.05
CA ALA A 205 -1.25 15.18 -26.77
C ALA A 205 -2.50 16.05 -26.57
N MET A 206 -3.00 16.71 -27.62
CA MET A 206 -4.27 17.47 -27.59
C MET A 206 -5.49 16.55 -27.38
N MET A 207 -5.54 15.44 -28.11
CA MET A 207 -6.58 14.42 -27.95
C MET A 207 -6.56 13.84 -26.53
N ALA A 208 -5.37 13.53 -26.00
CA ALA A 208 -5.20 13.07 -24.62
C ALA A 208 -5.58 14.15 -23.58
N ALA A 209 -5.31 15.42 -23.86
CA ALA A 209 -5.69 16.52 -22.98
C ALA A 209 -7.20 16.75 -22.97
N THR A 210 -7.89 16.48 -24.07
CA THR A 210 -9.36 16.44 -24.09
C THR A 210 -9.90 15.38 -23.12
N LEU A 211 -9.29 14.19 -23.08
CA LEU A 211 -9.64 13.17 -22.07
C LEU A 211 -9.28 13.61 -20.64
N CYS A 212 -8.12 14.25 -20.44
CA CYS A 212 -7.73 14.71 -19.10
C CYS A 212 -8.64 15.84 -18.58
N ASN A 213 -9.21 16.63 -19.49
CA ASN A 213 -10.11 17.74 -19.22
C ASN A 213 -11.59 17.35 -19.33
N ALA A 214 -11.92 16.13 -18.88
CA ALA A 214 -13.29 15.62 -18.78
C ALA A 214 -14.10 15.66 -20.09
N GLY A 215 -13.43 15.54 -21.23
CA GLY A 215 -14.05 15.51 -22.57
C GLY A 215 -14.17 16.87 -23.25
N VAL A 216 -13.63 17.92 -22.64
CA VAL A 216 -13.59 19.27 -23.21
C VAL A 216 -12.23 19.53 -23.84
N ASN A 217 -12.21 19.89 -25.13
CA ASN A 217 -10.96 20.28 -25.79
C ASN A 217 -10.44 21.57 -25.13
N PRO A 218 -9.22 21.57 -24.56
CA PRO A 218 -8.77 22.66 -23.72
C PRO A 218 -8.43 23.95 -24.51
N VAL A 219 -8.29 23.86 -25.83
CA VAL A 219 -8.05 25.04 -26.69
C VAL A 219 -9.34 25.58 -27.28
N THR A 220 -10.23 24.71 -27.77
CA THR A 220 -11.48 25.16 -28.41
C THR A 220 -12.61 25.41 -27.40
N GLY A 221 -12.52 24.85 -26.20
CA GLY A 221 -13.60 24.87 -25.18
C GLY A 221 -14.79 23.99 -25.53
N GLU A 222 -14.75 23.27 -26.65
CA GLU A 222 -15.83 22.41 -27.12
C GLU A 222 -15.91 21.15 -26.25
N THR A 223 -17.11 20.83 -25.76
CA THR A 223 -17.37 19.53 -25.12
C THR A 223 -17.57 18.48 -26.21
N ILE A 224 -16.56 17.63 -26.39
CA ILE A 224 -16.54 16.60 -27.44
C ILE A 224 -17.06 15.27 -26.89
N MET A 225 -16.77 14.95 -25.62
CA MET A 225 -17.16 13.69 -25.00
C MET A 225 -17.84 13.92 -23.64
N PRO A 226 -18.87 13.11 -23.29
CA PRO A 226 -19.45 13.16 -21.95
C PRO A 226 -18.46 12.72 -20.86
N VAL A 227 -18.56 13.36 -19.68
CA VAL A 227 -17.67 13.12 -18.53
C VAL A 227 -17.68 11.64 -18.09
N ASP A 228 -18.84 10.98 -18.10
CA ASP A 228 -18.95 9.58 -17.71
C ASP A 228 -18.24 8.64 -18.70
N SER A 229 -18.34 8.91 -20.01
CA SER A 229 -17.62 8.19 -21.06
C SER A 229 -16.11 8.35 -20.89
N VAL A 230 -15.65 9.57 -20.60
CA VAL A 230 -14.23 9.87 -20.37
C VAL A 230 -13.70 9.13 -19.15
N ARG A 231 -14.44 9.12 -18.03
CA ARG A 231 -14.06 8.34 -16.83
C ARG A 231 -13.93 6.86 -17.17
N GLN A 232 -14.86 6.32 -17.96
CA GLN A 232 -14.83 4.93 -18.38
C GLN A 232 -13.60 4.62 -19.25
N VAL A 233 -13.33 5.47 -20.25
CA VAL A 233 -12.18 5.32 -21.15
C VAL A 233 -10.87 5.37 -20.38
N LEU A 234 -10.69 6.35 -19.50
CA LEU A 234 -9.49 6.49 -18.65
C LEU A 234 -9.31 5.27 -17.75
N SER A 235 -10.40 4.75 -17.17
CA SER A 235 -10.35 3.54 -16.33
C SER A 235 -9.81 2.33 -17.11
N VAL A 236 -10.32 2.11 -18.32
CA VAL A 236 -9.88 0.99 -19.16
C VAL A 236 -8.49 1.22 -19.75
N MET A 237 -8.09 2.47 -20.07
CA MET A 237 -6.71 2.79 -20.46
C MET A 237 -5.73 2.45 -19.32
N THR A 238 -6.08 2.74 -18.08
CA THR A 238 -5.27 2.41 -16.90
C THR A 238 -5.10 0.90 -16.74
N THR A 239 -6.18 0.11 -16.87
CA THR A 239 -6.14 -1.34 -16.58
C THR A 239 -5.73 -2.20 -17.77
N CYS A 240 -5.91 -1.72 -19.01
CA CYS A 240 -5.75 -2.54 -20.22
C CYS A 240 -4.90 -1.88 -21.32
N GLY A 241 -4.62 -0.57 -21.24
CA GLY A 241 -4.06 0.17 -22.38
C GLY A 241 -2.61 -0.17 -22.74
N MET A 242 -1.84 -0.65 -21.77
CA MET A 242 -0.45 -1.12 -21.93
C MET A 242 -0.34 -2.65 -21.96
N TYR A 243 -1.43 -3.33 -22.31
CA TYR A 243 -1.50 -4.80 -22.47
C TYR A 243 -1.01 -5.54 -21.21
N ASP A 244 -0.15 -6.57 -21.38
CA ASP A 244 0.41 -7.36 -20.28
C ASP A 244 1.29 -6.54 -19.33
N ALA A 245 1.66 -5.31 -19.70
CA ALA A 245 2.43 -4.39 -18.86
C ALA A 245 1.54 -3.43 -18.04
N ALA A 246 0.21 -3.48 -18.15
CA ALA A 246 -0.68 -2.50 -17.50
C ALA A 246 -0.47 -2.40 -15.98
N GLY A 247 -0.35 -3.53 -15.27
CA GLY A 247 -0.09 -3.52 -13.82
C GLY A 247 1.27 -2.89 -13.46
N GLN A 248 2.31 -3.20 -14.23
CA GLN A 248 3.65 -2.61 -14.07
C GLN A 248 3.64 -1.10 -14.40
N TRP A 249 2.91 -0.71 -15.45
CA TRP A 249 2.77 0.66 -15.90
C TRP A 249 2.07 1.54 -14.86
N VAL A 250 0.95 1.08 -14.31
CA VAL A 250 0.21 1.81 -13.26
C VAL A 250 1.07 2.01 -12.01
N SER A 251 1.95 1.06 -11.70
CA SER A 251 2.83 1.18 -10.52
C SER A 251 4.08 2.04 -10.75
N ARG A 252 4.59 2.15 -11.98
CA ARG A 252 5.86 2.85 -12.29
C ARG A 252 5.66 4.23 -12.90
N VAL A 253 4.63 4.37 -13.73
CA VAL A 253 4.31 5.58 -14.50
C VAL A 253 3.01 6.19 -13.98
N GLY A 254 1.99 5.38 -13.70
CA GLY A 254 0.75 5.84 -13.11
C GLY A 254 -0.08 6.81 -13.97
N ILE A 255 0.16 6.87 -15.28
CA ILE A 255 -0.59 7.71 -16.23
C ILE A 255 -1.46 6.78 -17.09
N PRO A 256 -2.80 6.96 -17.18
CA PRO A 256 -3.64 6.21 -18.11
C PRO A 256 -3.09 6.35 -19.52
N ALA A 257 -2.73 5.25 -20.18
CA ALA A 257 -1.98 5.32 -21.42
C ALA A 257 -2.42 4.28 -22.45
N LYS A 258 -2.08 4.53 -23.72
CA LYS A 258 -2.26 3.58 -24.81
C LYS A 258 -1.10 3.68 -25.79
N SER A 259 -0.51 2.53 -26.10
CA SER A 259 0.55 2.38 -27.12
C SER A 259 0.00 1.97 -28.49
N GLY A 260 0.67 2.42 -29.55
CA GLY A 260 0.47 2.04 -30.94
C GLY A 260 1.75 1.50 -31.58
N VAL A 261 1.62 0.53 -32.47
CA VAL A 261 2.73 -0.18 -33.12
C VAL A 261 3.54 0.68 -34.10
N ALA A 262 3.02 1.86 -34.50
CA ALA A 262 3.80 2.84 -35.24
C ALA A 262 4.89 3.51 -34.37
N GLY A 263 4.85 3.33 -33.04
CA GLY A 263 5.82 3.91 -32.11
C GLY A 263 5.26 5.03 -31.23
N GLY A 264 3.97 5.36 -31.37
CA GLY A 264 3.29 6.36 -30.56
C GLY A 264 2.81 5.82 -29.22
N ILE A 265 2.85 6.64 -28.17
CA ILE A 265 2.19 6.40 -26.89
C ILE A 265 1.45 7.68 -26.48
N ILE A 266 0.18 7.55 -26.10
CA ILE A 266 -0.56 8.61 -25.42
C ILE A 266 -0.66 8.33 -23.94
N GLY A 267 -0.75 9.39 -23.13
CA GLY A 267 -1.18 9.31 -21.76
C GLY A 267 -2.00 10.53 -21.33
N ALA A 268 -3.04 10.31 -20.53
CA ALA A 268 -3.97 11.34 -20.10
C ALA A 268 -4.07 11.34 -18.57
N LEU A 269 -3.37 12.27 -17.91
CA LEU A 269 -3.37 12.40 -16.45
C LEU A 269 -4.56 13.27 -16.00
N PRO A 270 -5.60 12.72 -15.36
CA PRO A 270 -6.86 13.42 -15.16
C PRO A 270 -6.70 14.75 -14.41
N GLY A 271 -7.26 15.82 -14.99
CA GLY A 271 -7.24 17.18 -14.44
C GLY A 271 -5.89 17.90 -14.51
N GLN A 272 -4.89 17.34 -15.20
CA GLN A 272 -3.54 17.92 -15.24
C GLN A 272 -3.01 18.11 -16.67
N VAL A 273 -2.74 17.01 -17.38
CA VAL A 273 -1.97 17.07 -18.63
C VAL A 273 -2.27 15.88 -19.55
N GLY A 274 -2.38 16.16 -20.85
CA GLY A 274 -2.30 15.19 -21.94
C GLY A 274 -0.87 15.10 -22.45
N ILE A 275 -0.38 13.88 -22.65
CA ILE A 275 1.01 13.58 -23.01
C ILE A 275 1.00 12.69 -24.24
N ALA A 276 1.92 12.95 -25.16
CA ALA A 276 2.24 12.00 -26.22
C ALA A 276 3.74 11.93 -26.45
N ALA A 277 4.21 10.74 -26.80
CA ALA A 277 5.59 10.51 -27.22
C ALA A 277 5.62 9.58 -28.43
N PHE A 278 6.63 9.74 -29.28
CA PHE A 278 6.80 8.96 -30.49
C PHE A 278 8.25 8.50 -30.64
N SER A 279 8.44 7.21 -30.86
CA SER A 279 9.67 6.64 -31.41
C SER A 279 9.39 5.26 -32.03
N PRO A 280 9.79 4.97 -33.28
CA PRO A 280 9.32 3.77 -34.00
C PRO A 280 9.70 2.41 -33.39
N LYS A 281 10.84 2.29 -32.70
CA LYS A 281 11.35 1.01 -32.19
C LYS A 281 10.51 0.49 -31.02
N LEU A 282 10.04 -0.76 -31.14
CA LEU A 282 9.18 -1.42 -30.16
C LEU A 282 9.92 -2.47 -29.33
N ASP A 283 9.50 -2.64 -28.08
CA ASP A 283 9.90 -3.73 -27.22
C ASP A 283 9.20 -5.06 -27.59
N ASN A 284 9.54 -6.14 -26.88
CA ASN A 284 8.93 -7.46 -27.07
C ASN A 284 7.42 -7.52 -26.71
N ARG A 285 6.84 -6.45 -26.15
CA ARG A 285 5.42 -6.33 -25.82
C ARG A 285 4.68 -5.43 -26.81
N GLY A 286 5.37 -4.89 -27.83
CA GLY A 286 4.80 -4.00 -28.84
C GLY A 286 4.65 -2.55 -28.39
N ASN A 287 5.40 -2.09 -27.39
CA ASN A 287 5.42 -0.70 -26.95
C ASN A 287 6.70 0.01 -27.37
N SER A 288 6.62 1.30 -27.69
CA SER A 288 7.81 2.08 -28.05
C SER A 288 8.80 2.18 -26.88
N VAL A 289 10.04 1.71 -27.09
CA VAL A 289 11.07 1.60 -26.06
C VAL A 289 11.40 2.97 -25.46
N ARG A 290 11.70 3.95 -26.32
CA ARG A 290 12.07 5.31 -25.89
C ARG A 290 10.87 6.07 -25.33
N ALA A 291 9.68 5.89 -25.90
CA ALA A 291 8.47 6.55 -25.38
C ALA A 291 8.13 6.05 -23.97
N VAL A 292 8.21 4.74 -23.71
CA VAL A 292 8.04 4.18 -22.35
C VAL A 292 9.04 4.83 -21.38
N ALA A 293 10.31 4.94 -21.77
CA ALA A 293 11.33 5.60 -20.95
C ALA A 293 11.01 7.09 -20.69
N LEU A 294 10.50 7.83 -21.68
CA LEU A 294 10.07 9.22 -21.51
C LEU A 294 8.94 9.34 -20.50
N PHE A 295 7.91 8.50 -20.61
CA PHE A 295 6.80 8.47 -19.65
C PHE A 295 7.25 8.13 -18.23
N GLU A 296 8.19 7.18 -18.07
CA GLU A 296 8.80 6.88 -16.78
C GLU A 296 9.58 8.07 -16.20
N GLN A 297 10.33 8.82 -17.01
CA GLN A 297 11.04 10.02 -16.54
C GLN A 297 10.06 11.14 -16.17
N LEU A 298 9.05 11.40 -17.00
CA LEU A 298 8.02 12.41 -16.74
C LEU A 298 7.28 12.12 -15.42
N SER A 299 6.92 10.87 -15.17
CA SER A 299 6.30 10.46 -13.90
C SER A 299 7.20 10.74 -12.71
N ARG A 300 8.50 10.38 -12.78
CA ARG A 300 9.47 10.54 -11.69
C ARG A 300 9.87 11.99 -11.42
N ASP A 301 10.19 12.73 -12.47
CA ASP A 301 10.77 14.07 -12.36
C ASP A 301 9.70 15.14 -12.13
N MET A 302 8.52 15.00 -12.77
CA MET A 302 7.42 15.98 -12.69
C MET A 302 6.31 15.57 -11.72
N GLY A 303 6.39 14.38 -11.11
CA GLY A 303 5.33 13.85 -10.25
C GLY A 303 4.03 13.53 -11.00
N PHE A 304 4.12 13.29 -12.32
CA PHE A 304 2.97 12.93 -13.14
C PHE A 304 2.57 11.48 -12.88
N HIS A 305 1.89 11.25 -11.75
CA HIS A 305 1.42 9.94 -11.35
C HIS A 305 0.01 10.06 -10.74
N MET A 306 -0.96 9.27 -11.22
CA MET A 306 -2.36 9.35 -10.73
C MET A 306 -2.48 9.05 -9.23
N MET A 307 -1.59 8.20 -8.70
CA MET A 307 -1.58 7.86 -7.27
C MET A 307 -0.74 8.82 -6.41
N ASP A 308 -0.11 9.84 -6.99
CA ASP A 308 0.52 10.90 -6.21
C ASP A 308 -0.57 11.85 -5.69
N VAL A 309 -0.90 11.67 -4.41
CA VAL A 309 -2.01 12.36 -3.75
C VAL A 309 -1.64 13.82 -3.49
N SER A 310 -2.13 14.73 -4.32
CA SER A 310 -2.11 16.16 -4.02
C SER A 310 -3.03 16.47 -2.82
N GLN A 311 -2.56 17.25 -1.83
CA GLN A 311 -3.32 17.63 -0.63
C GLN A 311 -4.41 18.69 -0.91
N ILE A 312 -5.21 18.51 -1.95
CA ILE A 312 -6.19 19.49 -2.48
C ILE A 312 -7.17 19.94 -1.40
N ALA A 313 -7.59 19.04 -0.50
CA ALA A 313 -8.60 19.32 0.52
C ALA A 313 -8.19 20.34 1.59
N ARG A 314 -6.88 20.65 1.75
CA ARG A 314 -6.44 21.66 2.75
C ARG A 314 -6.64 23.11 2.29
N ALA A 315 -6.69 23.35 0.99
CA ALA A 315 -6.71 24.70 0.41
C ALA A 315 -8.08 25.13 -0.15
N SER A 316 -9.11 24.27 -0.09
CA SER A 316 -10.40 24.54 -0.77
C SER A 316 -11.36 25.42 0.02
N VAL A 317 -11.25 25.50 1.35
CA VAL A 317 -12.16 26.27 2.22
C VAL A 317 -11.32 27.04 3.24
N SER A 318 -11.49 28.35 3.25
CA SER A 318 -10.98 29.24 4.30
C SER A 318 -12.14 29.85 5.07
N THR A 319 -12.07 29.78 6.40
CA THR A 319 -13.00 30.47 7.30
C THR A 319 -12.36 31.77 7.76
N SER A 320 -13.11 32.87 7.69
CA SER A 320 -12.74 34.14 8.30
C SER A 320 -13.95 34.75 9.01
N VAL A 321 -13.70 35.62 9.98
CA VAL A 321 -14.74 36.35 10.69
C VAL A 321 -14.52 37.84 10.49
N ALA A 322 -15.60 38.54 10.15
CA ALA A 322 -15.61 39.98 10.01
C ALA A 322 -16.56 40.58 11.05
N LYS A 323 -16.16 41.71 11.64
CA LYS A 323 -17.06 42.55 12.45
C LYS A 323 -17.55 43.70 11.60
N ILE A 324 -18.84 44.02 11.71
CA ILE A 324 -19.41 45.17 11.01
C ILE A 324 -18.99 46.43 11.77
N VAL A 325 -17.87 47.06 11.42
CA VAL A 325 -17.42 48.31 12.08
C VAL A 325 -18.08 49.49 11.40
N ALA A 326 -18.59 50.47 12.16
CA ALA A 326 -19.18 51.68 11.60
C ALA A 326 -18.15 52.63 10.95
N GLY A 327 -18.57 53.49 10.02
CA GLY A 327 -17.70 54.49 9.39
C GLY A 327 -17.24 55.56 10.40
N LYS A 328 -16.14 56.29 10.10
CA LYS A 328 -15.60 57.37 10.95
C LYS A 328 -16.64 58.44 11.35
N GLU A 329 -17.72 58.57 10.58
CA GLU A 329 -18.76 59.59 10.77
C GLU A 329 -19.98 59.08 11.55
N GLU A 330 -20.09 57.77 11.81
CA GLU A 330 -21.21 57.17 12.55
C GLU A 330 -20.74 56.13 13.59
N PRO A 331 -19.88 56.50 14.55
CA PRO A 331 -19.30 55.56 15.53
C PRO A 331 -20.32 54.84 16.46
N HIS A 332 -21.60 55.18 16.38
CA HIS A 332 -22.69 54.63 17.20
C HIS A 332 -23.72 53.79 16.41
N HIS A 333 -23.37 53.30 15.21
CA HIS A 333 -24.28 52.50 14.39
C HIS A 333 -24.71 51.19 15.11
N PRO A 334 -26.01 50.82 15.14
CA PRO A 334 -26.53 49.73 15.97
C PRO A 334 -25.98 48.33 15.62
N ASN A 335 -25.36 48.17 14.45
CA ASN A 335 -24.78 46.91 13.99
C ASN A 335 -23.28 46.74 14.29
N CYS A 336 -22.64 47.71 14.97
CA CYS A 336 -21.18 47.79 15.20
C CYS A 336 -20.55 46.52 15.82
N ASP A 337 -21.30 45.84 16.70
CA ASP A 337 -20.81 44.68 17.45
C ASP A 337 -21.16 43.33 16.82
N ARG A 338 -21.86 43.32 15.68
CA ARG A 338 -22.31 42.09 15.03
C ARG A 338 -21.17 41.37 14.30
N ARG A 339 -21.04 40.06 14.57
CA ARG A 339 -20.08 39.16 13.92
C ARG A 339 -20.70 38.46 12.70
N VAL A 340 -19.99 38.50 11.58
CA VAL A 340 -20.32 37.79 10.34
C VAL A 340 -19.26 36.72 10.10
N VAL A 341 -19.69 35.48 9.87
CA VAL A 341 -18.78 34.36 9.55
C VAL A 341 -18.77 34.14 8.05
N ILE A 342 -17.59 33.98 7.48
CA ILE A 342 -17.39 33.93 6.04
C ILE A 342 -16.66 32.63 5.70
N PHE A 343 -17.32 31.79 4.91
CA PHE A 343 -16.75 30.57 4.34
C PHE A 343 -16.43 30.83 2.87
N ALA A 344 -15.16 31.06 2.56
CA ALA A 344 -14.70 31.27 1.19
C ALA A 344 -14.19 29.96 0.58
N LEU A 345 -14.75 29.59 -0.57
CA LEU A 345 -14.33 28.43 -1.36
C LEU A 345 -13.44 28.86 -2.52
N ARG A 346 -12.39 28.07 -2.77
CA ARG A 346 -11.38 28.36 -3.81
C ARG A 346 -11.17 27.19 -4.74
N GLY A 347 -10.94 27.51 -6.02
CA GLY A 347 -10.54 26.55 -7.04
C GLY A 347 -11.69 25.66 -7.55
N ALA A 348 -11.33 24.44 -7.98
CA ALA A 348 -12.28 23.40 -8.37
C ALA A 348 -12.83 22.71 -7.12
N VAL A 349 -14.07 23.05 -6.75
CA VAL A 349 -14.72 22.46 -5.58
C VAL A 349 -15.35 21.13 -5.96
N ARG A 350 -14.95 20.07 -5.24
CA ARG A 350 -15.44 18.69 -5.35
C ARG A 350 -15.90 18.21 -3.97
N PHE A 351 -16.21 16.93 -3.82
CA PHE A 351 -16.73 16.36 -2.56
C PHE A 351 -15.91 16.75 -1.33
N ALA A 352 -14.58 16.64 -1.37
CA ALA A 352 -13.74 16.98 -0.21
C ALA A 352 -13.80 18.47 0.16
N GLY A 353 -13.94 19.37 -0.81
CA GLY A 353 -14.11 20.80 -0.58
C GLY A 353 -15.48 21.12 0.03
N SER A 354 -16.56 20.54 -0.51
CA SER A 354 -17.92 20.73 0.03
C SER A 354 -18.12 20.06 1.40
N GLU A 355 -17.48 18.91 1.64
CA GLU A 355 -17.50 18.24 2.94
C GLU A 355 -16.76 19.07 3.99
N ARG A 356 -15.60 19.64 3.63
CA ARG A 356 -14.85 20.54 4.52
C ARG A 356 -15.65 21.80 4.84
N LEU A 357 -16.37 22.37 3.87
CA LEU A 357 -17.30 23.47 4.13
C LEU A 357 -18.33 23.06 5.18
N THR A 358 -18.95 21.90 5.00
CA THR A 358 -19.97 21.38 5.93
C THR A 358 -19.39 21.19 7.34
N ARG A 359 -18.19 20.62 7.45
CA ARG A 359 -17.48 20.44 8.72
C ARG A 359 -17.12 21.78 9.37
N ALA A 360 -16.70 22.77 8.58
CA ALA A 360 -16.41 24.11 9.06
C ALA A 360 -17.70 24.79 9.57
N ILE A 361 -18.81 24.69 8.84
CA ILE A 361 -20.12 25.16 9.30
C ILE A 361 -20.50 24.54 10.65
N VAL A 362 -20.41 23.20 10.77
CA VAL A 362 -20.75 22.49 12.01
C VAL A 362 -19.82 22.88 13.17
N ARG A 363 -18.52 23.00 12.92
CA ARG A 363 -17.55 23.34 13.96
C ARG A 363 -17.73 24.78 14.45
N GLU A 364 -17.90 25.73 13.55
CA GLU A 364 -17.89 27.16 13.88
C GLU A 364 -19.26 27.65 14.39
N LEU A 365 -20.37 27.06 13.90
CA LEU A 365 -21.74 27.50 14.20
C LEU A 365 -22.55 26.51 15.06
N GLY A 366 -22.06 25.28 15.25
CA GLY A 366 -22.73 24.25 16.05
C GLY A 366 -22.67 24.51 17.55
N GLU A 367 -23.21 23.57 18.34
CA GLU A 367 -23.10 23.64 19.80
C GLU A 367 -21.65 23.50 20.26
N PRO A 368 -21.21 24.29 21.26
CA PRO A 368 -19.87 24.17 21.81
C PRO A 368 -19.59 22.75 22.34
N ASP A 369 -18.59 22.07 21.77
CA ASP A 369 -18.12 20.77 22.24
C ASP A 369 -17.06 20.98 23.33
N PRO A 370 -17.27 20.49 24.57
CA PRO A 370 -16.28 20.55 25.64
C PRO A 370 -14.91 19.92 25.30
N LYS A 371 -14.84 19.10 24.23
CA LYS A 371 -13.63 18.43 23.75
C LYS A 371 -12.91 19.16 22.60
N ASP A 372 -13.49 20.20 22.01
CA ASP A 372 -12.86 21.06 20.98
C ASP A 372 -12.97 22.54 21.42
N PRO A 373 -11.99 23.06 22.18
CA PRO A 373 -11.97 24.44 22.64
C PRO A 373 -11.84 25.39 21.43
N GLY A 374 -12.97 25.91 20.97
CA GLY A 374 -13.09 26.71 19.74
C GLY A 374 -14.26 26.28 18.84
N SER A 375 -14.86 25.12 19.09
CA SER A 375 -16.15 24.77 18.48
C SER A 375 -17.29 25.61 19.06
N GLY A 376 -18.23 26.01 18.20
CA GLY A 376 -19.38 26.86 18.55
C GLY A 376 -19.03 28.30 18.91
N GLU A 377 -17.80 28.78 18.63
CA GLU A 377 -17.34 30.15 18.97
C GLU A 377 -18.20 31.25 18.33
N TYR A 378 -18.82 30.95 17.18
CA TYR A 378 -19.62 31.88 16.40
C TYR A 378 -21.09 31.45 16.28
N GLN A 379 -21.59 30.69 17.26
CA GLN A 379 -23.01 30.28 17.32
C GLN A 379 -23.96 31.50 17.32
N ASP A 380 -23.52 32.68 17.73
CA ASP A 380 -24.27 33.94 17.78
C ASP A 380 -24.05 34.85 16.54
N ALA A 381 -23.41 34.35 15.49
CA ALA A 381 -23.17 35.14 14.27
C ALA A 381 -24.48 35.67 13.67
N CYS A 382 -24.49 36.96 13.30
CA CYS A 382 -25.70 37.62 12.79
C CYS A 382 -26.02 37.24 11.34
N ALA A 383 -24.99 36.86 10.57
CA ALA A 383 -25.09 36.44 9.19
C ALA A 383 -23.93 35.50 8.82
N ILE A 384 -24.20 34.63 7.85
CA ILE A 384 -23.26 33.65 7.32
C ILE A 384 -23.08 33.93 5.83
N VAL A 385 -21.83 34.14 5.41
CA VAL A 385 -21.50 34.37 4.01
C VAL A 385 -20.81 33.14 3.43
N VAL A 386 -21.36 32.58 2.36
CA VAL A 386 -20.70 31.54 1.56
C VAL A 386 -20.17 32.21 0.29
N SER A 387 -18.85 32.42 0.22
CA SER A 387 -18.22 33.09 -0.92
C SER A 387 -17.69 32.08 -1.94
N LEU A 388 -18.23 32.13 -3.15
CA LEU A 388 -17.83 31.36 -4.33
C LEU A 388 -17.03 32.20 -5.34
N ARG A 389 -16.61 33.41 -4.94
CA ARG A 389 -15.85 34.35 -5.79
C ARG A 389 -14.61 33.71 -6.44
N ASP A 390 -13.85 32.96 -5.64
CA ASP A 390 -12.61 32.31 -6.06
C ASP A 390 -12.83 30.86 -6.55
N ALA A 391 -14.09 30.40 -6.61
CA ALA A 391 -14.46 29.08 -7.08
C ALA A 391 -14.80 29.12 -8.58
N PHE A 392 -14.02 28.43 -9.41
CA PHE A 392 -14.24 28.41 -10.86
C PHE A 392 -15.11 27.24 -11.33
N SER A 393 -15.25 26.16 -10.54
CA SER A 393 -16.15 25.06 -10.88
C SER A 393 -16.64 24.28 -9.66
N LEU A 394 -17.90 23.85 -9.72
CA LEU A 394 -18.55 22.94 -8.77
C LEU A 394 -19.02 21.69 -9.52
N ASN A 395 -18.63 20.50 -9.07
CA ASN A 395 -19.25 19.28 -9.61
C ASN A 395 -20.64 19.06 -8.98
N ALA A 396 -21.44 18.17 -9.60
CA ALA A 396 -22.81 17.91 -9.15
C ALA A 396 -22.91 17.53 -7.66
N VAL A 397 -21.94 16.77 -7.15
CA VAL A 397 -21.89 16.37 -5.73
C VAL A 397 -21.61 17.56 -4.84
N ALA A 398 -20.59 18.37 -5.14
CA ALA A 398 -20.27 19.56 -4.36
C ALA A 398 -21.42 20.54 -4.33
N ARG A 399 -22.06 20.78 -5.49
CA ARG A 399 -23.25 21.61 -5.60
C ARG A 399 -24.37 21.11 -4.68
N ARG A 400 -24.69 19.82 -4.72
CA ARG A 400 -25.72 19.21 -3.87
C ARG A 400 -25.42 19.36 -2.37
N VAL A 401 -24.17 19.12 -1.97
CA VAL A 401 -23.74 19.24 -0.57
C VAL A 401 -23.83 20.70 -0.11
N ILE A 402 -23.37 21.66 -0.92
CA ILE A 402 -23.45 23.09 -0.59
C ILE A 402 -24.91 23.56 -0.51
N HIS A 403 -25.76 23.14 -1.45
CA HIS A 403 -27.20 23.42 -1.42
C HIS A 403 -27.85 22.90 -0.13
N GLU A 404 -27.55 21.66 0.26
CA GLU A 404 -28.07 21.07 1.49
C GLU A 404 -27.57 21.82 2.74
N SER A 405 -26.30 22.21 2.78
CA SER A 405 -25.75 23.00 3.89
C SER A 405 -26.42 24.37 4.01
N ILE A 406 -26.65 25.08 2.89
CA ILE A 406 -27.37 26.36 2.89
C ILE A 406 -28.82 26.15 3.36
N LYS A 407 -29.50 25.10 2.87
CA LYS A 407 -30.88 24.79 3.25
C LYS A 407 -31.02 24.54 4.76
N ARG A 408 -30.06 23.85 5.38
CA ARG A 408 -30.04 23.60 6.83
C ARG A 408 -29.85 24.87 7.64
N LEU A 409 -28.92 25.74 7.22
CA LEU A 409 -28.72 27.04 7.85
C LEU A 409 -29.99 27.90 7.80
N LEU A 410 -30.69 27.92 6.66
CA LEU A 410 -31.95 28.63 6.53
C LEU A 410 -33.07 28.02 7.38
N ALA A 411 -33.10 26.69 7.54
CA ALA A 411 -34.05 25.99 8.42
C ALA A 411 -33.80 26.26 9.91
N GLU A 412 -32.58 26.62 10.29
CA GLU A 412 -32.21 27.11 11.63
C GLU A 412 -32.47 28.62 11.80
N GLU A 413 -33.21 29.25 10.88
CA GLU A 413 -33.53 30.69 10.87
C GLU A 413 -32.27 31.59 10.82
N ARG A 414 -31.16 31.09 10.27
CA ARG A 414 -29.93 31.87 10.07
C ARG A 414 -30.02 32.74 8.82
N THR A 415 -29.49 33.95 8.89
CA THR A 415 -29.30 34.82 7.72
C THR A 415 -28.13 34.30 6.87
N VAL A 416 -28.39 33.85 5.64
CA VAL A 416 -27.37 33.33 4.73
C VAL A 416 -27.26 34.17 3.46
N VAL A 417 -26.04 34.59 3.13
CA VAL A 417 -25.70 35.32 1.90
C VAL A 417 -24.71 34.51 1.08
N VAL A 418 -24.93 34.38 -0.22
CA VAL A 418 -24.04 33.67 -1.14
C VAL A 418 -23.46 34.66 -2.14
N ILE A 419 -22.13 34.77 -2.19
CA ILE A 419 -21.44 35.58 -3.21
C ILE A 419 -21.07 34.66 -4.37
N ASP A 420 -21.76 34.78 -5.51
CA ASP A 420 -21.57 33.90 -6.68
C ASP A 420 -21.58 34.69 -8.01
N PRO A 421 -20.49 35.43 -8.32
CA PRO A 421 -20.41 36.26 -9.53
C PRO A 421 -20.50 35.45 -10.82
N ASN A 422 -20.04 34.20 -10.80
CA ASN A 422 -19.96 33.33 -11.97
C ASN A 422 -21.16 32.37 -12.09
N SER A 423 -22.16 32.52 -11.21
CA SER A 423 -23.35 31.65 -11.15
C SER A 423 -23.00 30.15 -11.13
N VAL A 424 -21.92 29.77 -10.43
CA VAL A 424 -21.46 28.37 -10.39
C VAL A 424 -22.36 27.47 -9.54
N LEU A 425 -23.09 28.05 -8.58
CA LEU A 425 -23.96 27.33 -7.64
C LEU A 425 -25.25 26.83 -8.29
N GLN A 426 -25.82 27.58 -9.25
CA GLN A 426 -27.04 27.23 -9.99
C GLN A 426 -28.13 26.62 -9.09
N MET A 427 -28.64 27.40 -8.14
CA MET A 427 -29.63 26.94 -7.15
C MET A 427 -31.05 27.08 -7.69
N ASP A 428 -31.85 26.01 -7.68
CA ASP A 428 -33.26 26.05 -8.07
C ASP A 428 -34.11 26.53 -6.89
N LEU A 429 -34.56 27.78 -6.99
CA LEU A 429 -35.30 28.50 -5.97
C LEU A 429 -36.84 28.36 -6.16
N GLY A 430 -37.31 27.67 -7.21
CA GLY A 430 -38.74 27.68 -7.57
C GLY A 430 -39.67 26.94 -6.61
N SER A 431 -39.15 26.09 -5.71
CA SER A 431 -39.95 25.18 -4.86
C SER A 431 -40.02 25.56 -3.38
N LEU A 432 -39.32 26.61 -2.94
CA LEU A 432 -39.26 27.03 -1.53
C LEU A 432 -40.02 28.36 -1.32
N PRO A 433 -40.72 28.54 -0.17
CA PRO A 433 -41.34 29.82 0.19
C PRO A 433 -40.34 30.98 0.17
N MET A 434 -40.78 32.20 -0.19
CA MET A 434 -39.90 33.35 -0.44
C MET A 434 -38.98 33.73 0.76
N TYR A 435 -39.37 33.38 2.00
CA TYR A 435 -38.59 33.61 3.22
C TYR A 435 -37.51 32.55 3.51
N GLN A 436 -37.43 31.48 2.71
CA GLN A 436 -36.42 30.41 2.81
C GLN A 436 -35.37 30.48 1.69
N HIS A 437 -35.21 31.64 1.06
CA HIS A 437 -34.20 31.85 0.02
C HIS A 437 -32.91 32.43 0.62
N PRO A 438 -31.73 31.89 0.29
CA PRO A 438 -30.50 32.62 0.56
C PRO A 438 -30.45 33.86 -0.33
N GLN A 439 -29.87 34.95 0.17
CA GLN A 439 -29.61 36.10 -0.69
C GLN A 439 -28.38 35.81 -1.56
N ILE A 440 -28.57 35.64 -2.87
CA ILE A 440 -27.48 35.48 -3.83
C ILE A 440 -27.09 36.86 -4.37
N VAL A 441 -25.81 37.20 -4.31
CA VAL A 441 -25.26 38.49 -4.72
C VAL A 441 -24.03 38.32 -5.61
N GLY A 442 -23.76 39.31 -6.46
CA GLY A 442 -22.63 39.27 -7.39
C GLY A 442 -21.29 39.65 -6.75
N ASN A 443 -21.30 40.39 -5.63
CA ASN A 443 -20.10 40.94 -5.02
C ASN A 443 -20.25 41.21 -3.52
N GLU A 444 -19.13 41.53 -2.86
CA GLU A 444 -19.06 41.81 -1.42
C GLU A 444 -19.82 43.08 -1.01
N LYS A 445 -20.03 44.03 -1.93
CA LYS A 445 -20.77 45.28 -1.66
C LYS A 445 -22.25 45.00 -1.47
N GLU A 446 -22.86 44.26 -2.40
CA GLU A 446 -24.25 43.82 -2.31
C GLU A 446 -24.49 42.92 -1.08
N ALA A 447 -23.53 42.02 -0.76
CA ALA A 447 -23.60 41.20 0.46
C ALA A 447 -23.71 42.07 1.72
N ARG A 448 -22.95 43.17 1.77
CA ARG A 448 -22.93 44.10 2.89
C ARG A 448 -24.21 44.93 2.99
N GLU A 449 -24.74 45.42 1.88
CA GLU A 449 -26.01 46.17 1.86
C GLU A 449 -27.14 45.31 2.46
N PHE A 450 -27.20 44.02 2.10
CA PHE A 450 -28.21 43.09 2.61
C PHE A 450 -28.09 42.78 4.11
N ILE A 451 -26.88 42.58 4.64
CA ILE A 451 -26.66 42.21 6.06
C ILE A 451 -27.01 43.38 7.02
N GLY A 452 -27.38 44.56 6.48
CA GLY A 452 -27.78 45.73 7.27
C GLY A 452 -26.69 46.80 7.35
N GLY A 453 -25.87 46.93 6.31
CA GLY A 453 -25.05 48.10 6.06
C GLY A 453 -25.72 49.03 5.04
N THR A 454 -26.93 49.52 5.33
CA THR A 454 -27.57 50.57 4.51
C THR A 454 -27.17 51.95 5.01
N ASP A 455 -26.62 52.75 4.11
CA ASP A 455 -26.47 54.19 4.28
C ASP A 455 -27.68 54.90 3.64
N VAL A 456 -28.28 55.86 4.32
CA VAL A 456 -29.26 56.80 3.73
C VAL A 456 -28.53 57.89 2.89
N ALA A 457 -27.20 57.90 2.86
CA ALA A 457 -26.40 58.94 2.23
C ALA A 457 -25.02 58.50 1.69
N ASN A 458 -24.92 57.34 1.02
CA ASN A 458 -23.85 57.04 0.03
C ASN A 458 -22.36 57.34 0.44
N ARG A 459 -21.93 56.99 1.66
CA ARG A 459 -20.56 57.08 2.20
C ARG A 459 -20.01 55.71 2.67
N PRO A 460 -18.69 55.46 2.61
CA PRO A 460 -18.13 54.13 2.85
C PRO A 460 -17.90 53.82 4.35
N ILE A 461 -18.63 52.83 4.89
CA ILE A 461 -18.29 52.06 6.09
C ILE A 461 -17.15 51.05 5.77
N TYR A 462 -16.25 50.71 6.71
CA TYR A 462 -15.12 49.79 6.45
C TYR A 462 -15.33 48.42 7.10
N LEU A 463 -15.45 47.35 6.31
CA LEU A 463 -15.24 45.96 6.76
C LEU A 463 -13.73 45.67 6.74
N SER A 464 -13.10 45.66 7.90
CA SER A 464 -11.68 45.30 8.03
C SER A 464 -11.54 43.78 8.12
N PHE A 465 -11.12 43.13 7.02
CA PHE A 465 -10.80 41.71 6.95
C PHE A 465 -9.38 41.38 7.47
N ARG A 466 -8.95 41.96 8.59
CA ARG A 466 -7.59 41.73 9.15
C ARG A 466 -7.61 40.62 10.20
N SER A 467 -6.90 39.52 9.92
CA SER A 467 -6.55 38.49 10.90
C SER A 467 -5.65 39.09 11.99
N GLN A 468 -6.09 39.11 13.25
CA GLN A 468 -5.25 39.51 14.39
C GLN A 468 -5.13 38.38 15.41
N LEU A 469 -3.90 37.94 15.65
CA LEU A 469 -3.32 37.60 16.97
C LEU A 469 -1.83 37.24 16.79
N PRO A 470 -0.88 37.93 17.45
CA PRO A 470 0.46 37.40 17.71
C PRO A 470 0.63 37.04 19.20
N PHE A 471 1.26 35.89 19.46
CA PHE A 471 1.70 35.47 20.80
C PHE A 471 2.94 36.27 21.23
N LYS A 472 2.91 36.79 22.47
CA LYS A 472 4.03 37.51 23.13
C LYS A 472 5.25 36.60 23.35
N SER A 473 6.42 37.12 23.04
CA SER A 473 7.73 36.58 23.41
C SER A 473 8.13 37.03 24.82
N TYR A 474 8.75 36.13 25.58
CA TYR A 474 9.61 36.48 26.71
C TYR A 474 11.05 36.23 26.26
N ASN A 475 11.84 37.29 26.29
CA ASN A 475 13.23 37.34 25.87
C ASN A 475 14.12 37.24 27.12
N GLN A 476 15.21 36.49 27.07
CA GLN A 476 16.49 36.94 27.63
C GLN A 476 17.65 36.01 27.24
N ASN A 477 18.54 36.57 26.41
CA ASN A 477 19.92 36.17 26.24
C ASN A 477 20.71 36.35 27.53
N SER A 478 21.71 35.50 27.76
CA SER A 478 22.95 35.92 28.42
C SER A 478 24.15 35.05 28.03
N CYS A 479 25.23 35.77 27.71
CA CYS A 479 26.65 35.40 27.73
C CYS A 479 27.29 34.73 26.51
N ALA A 480 27.98 35.61 25.77
CA ALA A 480 29.13 35.33 24.92
C ALA A 480 30.46 35.40 25.70
N ARG A 481 31.50 34.84 25.05
CA ARG A 481 32.96 35.01 25.20
C ARG A 481 33.67 34.17 26.28
N MET A 482 34.65 33.35 25.87
CA MET A 482 36.07 33.73 25.92
C MET A 482 37.03 32.66 25.34
N HIS A 483 38.09 33.19 24.72
CA HIS A 483 39.45 32.66 24.55
C HIS A 483 39.88 31.78 23.37
N SER A 484 41.16 32.01 23.07
CA SER A 484 41.92 31.98 21.83
C SER A 484 43.22 31.18 22.03
N THR A 485 44.00 31.01 20.94
CA THR A 485 45.42 30.57 20.84
C THR A 485 45.67 29.06 20.97
N THR A 486 46.56 28.36 20.24
CA THR A 486 47.44 28.60 19.07
C THR A 486 47.98 27.22 18.60
N ASP A 487 48.46 27.16 17.36
CA ASP A 487 49.54 26.33 16.77
C ASP A 487 49.43 24.80 16.50
N GLU A 488 49.52 24.53 15.19
CA GLU A 488 50.34 23.56 14.44
C GLU A 488 50.57 22.11 14.94
N HIS A 489 50.10 21.14 14.14
CA HIS A 489 50.98 20.15 13.48
C HIS A 489 50.21 19.32 12.43
N GLU A 490 50.79 19.23 11.23
CA GLU A 490 50.44 18.31 10.14
C GLU A 490 50.79 16.86 10.50
N GLY A 491 49.89 15.94 10.15
CA GLY A 491 50.13 14.50 10.22
C GLY A 491 48.84 13.71 10.42
N ASP A 492 48.57 12.80 9.49
CA ASP A 492 47.62 11.69 9.57
C ASP A 492 46.18 11.93 9.06
N PHE A 493 46.06 11.78 7.74
CA PHE A 493 44.84 11.94 6.96
C PHE A 493 44.31 10.56 6.54
N LYS A 494 43.91 9.70 7.50
CA LYS A 494 43.06 8.52 7.18
C LYS A 494 42.22 7.95 8.33
N GLU A 495 42.43 8.32 9.59
CA GLU A 495 41.59 7.86 10.73
C GLU A 495 40.53 8.87 11.21
N LYS A 496 40.52 10.12 10.73
CA LYS A 496 39.59 11.16 11.21
C LYS A 496 38.14 11.04 10.71
N ASN A 497 37.87 10.34 9.61
CA ASN A 497 36.51 10.27 9.04
C ASN A 497 35.56 9.33 9.78
N THR A 498 36.06 8.30 10.47
CA THR A 498 35.23 7.40 11.28
C THR A 498 34.90 8.01 12.65
N CYS A 499 35.84 8.73 13.26
CA CYS A 499 35.66 9.38 14.56
C CYS A 499 34.81 10.67 14.47
N ALA A 500 34.94 11.44 13.38
CA ALA A 500 34.12 12.62 13.13
C ALA A 500 32.63 12.29 12.90
N THR A 501 32.34 11.15 12.24
CA THR A 501 30.96 10.68 12.04
C THR A 501 30.33 10.19 13.35
N GLN A 502 31.12 9.54 14.22
CA GLN A 502 30.68 9.10 15.55
C GLN A 502 30.44 10.27 16.52
N LYS A 503 31.30 11.30 16.55
CA LYS A 503 31.08 12.50 17.37
C LYS A 503 29.83 13.28 16.94
N LYS A 504 29.62 13.43 15.63
CA LYS A 504 28.47 14.14 15.06
C LYS A 504 27.14 13.40 15.33
N ASN A 505 27.15 12.07 15.31
CA ASN A 505 25.98 11.27 15.68
C ASN A 505 25.69 11.30 17.19
N HIS A 506 26.71 11.40 18.06
CA HIS A 506 26.56 11.56 19.52
C HIS A 506 25.97 12.93 19.90
N GLU A 507 26.43 14.01 19.27
CA GLU A 507 25.88 15.37 19.47
C GLU A 507 24.46 15.52 18.92
N THR A 508 24.09 14.78 17.86
CA THR A 508 22.70 14.76 17.38
C THR A 508 21.80 13.94 18.33
N ALA A 509 22.30 12.85 18.91
CA ALA A 509 21.54 11.98 19.81
C ALA A 509 21.22 12.64 21.16
N SER A 510 22.08 13.54 21.66
CA SER A 510 21.83 14.30 22.89
C SER A 510 20.71 15.34 22.75
N GLN A 511 20.46 15.85 21.54
CA GLN A 511 19.36 16.77 21.22
C GLN A 511 17.96 16.09 21.17
N PHE A 512 17.88 14.77 21.05
CA PHE A 512 16.62 14.01 21.03
C PHE A 512 16.16 13.50 22.41
N ARG A 513 16.75 13.97 23.52
CA ARG A 513 16.24 13.69 24.87
C ARG A 513 14.93 14.45 25.09
N VAL A 514 13.80 13.78 24.81
CA VAL A 514 12.47 14.25 25.22
C VAL A 514 12.44 14.29 26.75
N VAL A 515 12.35 15.49 27.31
CA VAL A 515 12.04 15.72 28.72
C VAL A 515 10.55 15.37 28.90
N GLY A 516 10.28 14.15 29.36
CA GLY A 516 8.95 13.67 29.72
C GLY A 516 8.98 13.00 31.09
N GLU A 517 7.94 13.26 31.90
CA GLU A 517 7.73 12.81 33.29
C GLU A 517 7.99 11.30 33.49
N ASP A 518 8.33 10.92 34.74
CA ASP A 518 8.78 9.59 35.17
C ASP A 518 7.73 8.47 35.06
N VAL A 519 7.39 8.04 33.84
CA VAL A 519 6.43 6.95 33.61
C VAL A 519 7.16 5.65 33.23
N PRO A 520 6.93 4.53 33.96
CA PRO A 520 7.56 3.24 33.65
C PRO A 520 7.01 2.63 32.34
N TYR A 521 7.88 1.93 31.59
CA TYR A 521 7.57 1.30 30.30
C TYR A 521 6.41 0.28 30.38
N THR A 522 6.28 -0.40 31.52
CA THR A 522 5.27 -1.43 31.78
C THR A 522 5.06 -1.57 33.29
N THR A 523 3.81 -1.76 33.71
CA THR A 523 3.43 -2.00 35.10
C THR A 523 3.18 -3.48 35.41
N PHE A 524 3.28 -4.35 34.40
CA PHE A 524 3.19 -5.79 34.59
C PHE A 524 4.39 -6.31 35.39
N SER A 525 4.12 -7.07 36.45
CA SER A 525 5.19 -7.70 37.23
C SER A 525 5.92 -8.78 36.42
N SER A 526 7.15 -9.12 36.79
CA SER A 526 7.94 -10.17 36.12
C SER A 526 7.20 -11.52 36.06
N THR A 527 6.42 -11.85 37.09
CA THR A 527 5.58 -13.06 37.11
C THR A 527 4.42 -12.96 36.13
N GLN A 528 3.76 -11.79 36.04
CA GLN A 528 2.71 -11.55 35.06
C GLN A 528 3.25 -11.60 33.62
N LYS A 529 4.39 -10.97 33.35
CA LYS A 529 5.07 -11.05 32.03
C LYS A 529 5.36 -12.50 31.64
N ARG A 530 5.92 -13.30 32.56
CA ARG A 530 6.20 -14.72 32.31
C ARG A 530 4.94 -15.53 32.04
N LEU A 531 3.85 -15.29 32.77
CA LEU A 531 2.56 -15.94 32.54
C LEU A 531 2.00 -15.57 31.16
N ILE A 532 2.00 -14.30 30.78
CA ILE A 532 1.55 -13.84 29.45
C ILE A 532 2.39 -14.53 28.36
N VAL A 533 3.71 -14.51 28.49
CA VAL A 533 4.63 -15.13 27.52
C VAL A 533 4.41 -16.64 27.42
N PHE A 534 4.14 -17.32 28.52
CA PHE A 534 3.79 -18.74 28.52
C PHE A 534 2.47 -19.01 27.77
N LEU A 535 1.43 -18.21 28.03
CA LEU A 535 0.13 -18.35 27.37
C LEU A 535 0.22 -18.12 25.85
N ILE A 536 0.91 -17.05 25.42
CA ILE A 536 1.09 -16.77 23.99
C ILE A 536 2.03 -17.77 23.30
N ALA A 537 3.00 -18.36 24.03
CA ALA A 537 3.87 -19.41 23.51
C ALA A 537 3.09 -20.69 23.22
N ILE A 538 2.23 -21.11 24.15
CA ILE A 538 1.32 -22.24 23.96
C ILE A 538 0.29 -21.94 22.87
N ALA A 539 -0.20 -20.70 22.78
CA ALA A 539 -1.12 -20.33 21.70
C ALA A 539 -0.43 -20.41 20.33
N GLY A 540 0.79 -19.88 20.21
CA GLY A 540 1.58 -19.90 18.98
C GLY A 540 2.10 -21.29 18.59
N PHE A 541 2.13 -22.25 19.52
CA PHE A 541 2.48 -23.65 19.27
C PHE A 541 1.61 -24.27 18.16
N PHE A 542 0.30 -23.97 18.16
CA PHE A 542 -0.65 -24.58 17.21
C PHE A 542 -0.36 -24.25 15.75
N SER A 543 0.19 -23.06 15.47
CA SER A 543 0.43 -22.60 14.10
C SER A 543 1.35 -23.55 13.31
N PRO A 544 2.58 -23.85 13.78
CA PRO A 544 3.40 -24.89 13.18
C PRO A 544 2.93 -26.31 13.52
N PHE A 545 2.47 -26.59 14.75
CA PHE A 545 2.14 -27.95 15.17
C PHE A 545 1.09 -28.62 14.27
N SER A 546 0.04 -27.88 13.89
CA SER A 546 -1.05 -28.37 13.04
C SER A 546 -0.63 -28.67 11.60
N ALA A 547 0.44 -28.02 11.12
CA ALA A 547 1.02 -28.31 9.82
C ALA A 547 1.82 -29.62 9.88
N PHE A 548 2.63 -29.80 10.93
CA PHE A 548 3.57 -30.92 11.03
C PHE A 548 2.97 -32.23 11.56
N ILE A 549 1.95 -32.18 12.43
CA ILE A 549 1.24 -33.37 12.93
C ILE A 549 0.57 -34.18 11.81
N TYR A 550 0.39 -33.55 10.65
CA TYR A 550 -0.29 -34.13 9.51
C TYR A 550 0.60 -35.00 8.62
N PHE A 551 1.91 -34.71 8.54
CA PHE A 551 2.81 -35.36 7.58
C PHE A 551 2.80 -36.89 7.68
N PRO A 552 2.89 -37.51 8.88
CA PRO A 552 2.88 -38.97 8.99
C PRO A 552 1.56 -39.63 8.57
N ALA A 553 0.47 -38.85 8.51
CA ALA A 553 -0.86 -39.37 8.21
C ALA A 553 -1.27 -39.19 6.73
N LEU A 554 -0.44 -38.52 5.91
CA LEU A 554 -0.79 -38.18 4.52
C LEU A 554 -1.24 -39.40 3.71
N ASP A 555 -0.49 -40.50 3.77
CA ASP A 555 -0.80 -41.71 3.02
C ASP A 555 -2.10 -42.37 3.51
N SER A 556 -2.29 -42.43 4.83
CA SER A 556 -3.51 -42.99 5.43
C SER A 556 -4.77 -42.20 5.05
N ILE A 557 -4.65 -40.89 4.88
CA ILE A 557 -5.76 -40.01 4.47
C ILE A 557 -6.02 -40.13 2.97
N ALA A 558 -4.95 -40.17 2.16
CA ALA A 558 -5.04 -40.38 0.71
C ALA A 558 -5.81 -41.68 0.39
N LEU A 559 -5.44 -42.77 1.08
CA LEU A 559 -6.12 -44.06 0.97
C LEU A 559 -7.59 -43.98 1.42
N ALA A 560 -7.87 -43.37 2.56
CA ALA A 560 -9.24 -43.27 3.09
C ALA A 560 -10.19 -42.43 2.24
N LEU A 561 -9.67 -41.42 1.52
CA LEU A 561 -10.45 -40.54 0.65
C LEU A 561 -10.39 -40.94 -0.83
N ASN A 562 -9.65 -42.01 -1.17
CA ASN A 562 -9.42 -42.47 -2.54
C ASN A 562 -8.87 -41.36 -3.47
N VAL A 563 -7.86 -40.63 -3.00
CA VAL A 563 -7.19 -39.55 -3.75
C VAL A 563 -5.69 -39.77 -3.79
N SER A 564 -5.01 -39.10 -4.71
CA SER A 564 -3.56 -39.22 -4.87
C SER A 564 -2.79 -38.45 -3.77
N ILE A 565 -1.56 -38.89 -3.49
CA ILE A 565 -0.65 -38.19 -2.56
C ILE A 565 -0.38 -36.76 -3.06
N GLN A 566 -0.36 -36.54 -4.38
CA GLN A 566 -0.20 -35.21 -4.97
C GLN A 566 -1.36 -34.27 -4.58
N LEU A 567 -2.61 -34.74 -4.62
CA LEU A 567 -3.77 -33.98 -4.15
C LEU A 567 -3.67 -33.70 -2.64
N MET A 568 -3.17 -34.64 -1.85
CA MET A 568 -2.94 -34.40 -0.42
C MET A 568 -1.88 -33.35 -0.17
N ASN A 569 -0.79 -33.31 -0.96
CA ASN A 569 0.23 -32.28 -0.88
C ASN A 569 -0.32 -30.88 -1.19
N VAL A 570 -1.32 -30.75 -2.08
CA VAL A 570 -2.02 -29.47 -2.30
C VAL A 570 -2.66 -28.94 -1.00
N THR A 571 -3.17 -29.81 -0.13
CA THR A 571 -3.73 -29.38 1.16
C THR A 571 -2.67 -28.77 2.08
N VAL A 572 -1.45 -29.29 2.05
CA VAL A 572 -0.30 -28.76 2.80
C VAL A 572 0.13 -27.42 2.21
N THR A 573 0.22 -27.31 0.88
CA THR A 573 0.58 -26.06 0.20
C THR A 573 -0.44 -24.95 0.47
N MET A 574 -1.74 -25.23 0.31
CA MET A 574 -2.78 -24.23 0.56
C MET A 574 -2.86 -23.82 2.04
N TYR A 575 -2.59 -24.74 2.97
CA TYR A 575 -2.44 -24.42 4.39
C TYR A 575 -1.33 -23.37 4.60
N LEU A 576 -0.16 -23.55 3.99
CA LEU A 576 0.98 -22.62 4.10
C LEU A 576 0.72 -21.27 3.44
N VAL A 577 0.01 -21.25 2.29
CA VAL A 577 -0.37 -20.00 1.61
C VAL A 577 -1.25 -19.15 2.53
N VAL A 578 -2.29 -19.76 3.11
CA VAL A 578 -3.17 -19.08 4.07
C VAL A 578 -2.39 -18.65 5.32
N GLN A 579 -1.44 -19.47 5.78
CA GLN A 579 -0.58 -19.16 6.92
C GLN A 579 0.34 -17.95 6.68
N GLY A 580 0.71 -17.70 5.42
CA GLY A 580 1.47 -16.51 5.03
C GLY A 580 0.63 -15.24 5.00
N ILE A 581 -0.60 -15.33 4.47
CA ILE A 581 -1.45 -14.14 4.21
C ILE A 581 -2.19 -13.70 5.48
N VAL A 582 -2.88 -14.60 6.16
CA VAL A 582 -3.82 -14.27 7.24
C VAL A 582 -3.21 -13.51 8.43
N PRO A 583 -1.93 -13.70 8.83
CA PRO A 583 -1.33 -12.91 9.90
C PRO A 583 -1.34 -11.40 9.66
N SER A 584 -1.31 -10.94 8.40
CA SER A 584 -1.38 -9.50 8.08
C SER A 584 -2.73 -8.88 8.46
N VAL A 585 -3.80 -9.64 8.30
CA VAL A 585 -5.16 -9.25 8.67
C VAL A 585 -5.31 -9.21 10.19
N PHE A 586 -4.96 -10.31 10.88
CA PHE A 586 -5.13 -10.36 12.34
C PHE A 586 -4.13 -9.47 13.09
N GLY A 587 -2.94 -9.23 12.53
CA GLY A 587 -1.97 -8.27 13.07
C GLY A 587 -2.57 -6.87 13.17
N GLU A 588 -3.09 -6.33 12.08
CA GLU A 588 -3.72 -5.00 12.05
C GLU A 588 -4.98 -4.91 12.92
N ILE A 589 -5.85 -5.93 12.87
CA ILE A 589 -7.06 -5.97 13.72
C ILE A 589 -6.67 -5.89 15.20
N SER A 590 -5.62 -6.60 15.61
CA SER A 590 -5.18 -6.63 17.01
C SER A 590 -4.55 -5.32 17.50
N GLU A 591 -4.00 -4.52 16.60
CA GLU A 591 -3.47 -3.18 16.94
C GLU A 591 -4.62 -2.18 17.20
N ASN A 592 -5.79 -2.39 16.58
CA ASN A 592 -6.96 -1.51 16.70
C ASN A 592 -7.97 -1.93 17.80
N ILE A 593 -8.27 -3.23 17.92
CA ILE A 593 -9.34 -3.75 18.80
C ILE A 593 -8.78 -4.33 20.11
N GLY A 594 -7.50 -4.68 20.15
CA GLY A 594 -6.84 -5.33 21.28
C GLY A 594 -6.27 -6.71 20.94
N ARG A 595 -5.28 -7.17 21.71
CA ARG A 595 -4.63 -8.49 21.49
C ARG A 595 -5.55 -9.63 21.92
N ARG A 596 -6.25 -9.47 23.04
CA ARG A 596 -7.02 -10.55 23.67
C ARG A 596 -8.22 -10.99 22.82
N PRO A 597 -9.11 -10.09 22.34
CA PRO A 597 -10.27 -10.51 21.53
C PRO A 597 -9.86 -11.26 20.26
N VAL A 598 -8.75 -10.84 19.64
CA VAL A 598 -8.25 -11.49 18.42
C VAL A 598 -7.75 -12.90 18.74
N TYR A 599 -7.02 -13.11 19.83
CA TYR A 599 -6.65 -14.46 20.29
C TYR A 599 -7.87 -15.37 20.50
N LEU A 600 -8.93 -14.86 21.13
CA LEU A 600 -10.15 -15.64 21.35
C LEU A 600 -10.84 -15.97 20.02
N ALA A 601 -10.96 -14.99 19.11
CA ALA A 601 -11.61 -15.18 17.81
C ALA A 601 -10.89 -16.21 16.94
N VAL A 602 -9.55 -16.14 16.84
CA VAL A 602 -8.80 -17.10 16.02
C VAL A 602 -8.90 -18.52 16.57
N PHE A 603 -8.90 -18.70 17.89
CA PHE A 603 -9.10 -20.02 18.52
C PHE A 603 -10.50 -20.59 18.29
N VAL A 604 -11.56 -19.77 18.30
CA VAL A 604 -12.91 -20.23 17.94
C VAL A 604 -12.93 -20.77 16.50
N ILE A 605 -12.33 -20.03 15.56
CA ILE A 605 -12.20 -20.46 14.16
C ILE A 605 -11.43 -21.78 14.08
N TYR A 606 -10.30 -21.89 14.80
CA TYR A 606 -9.45 -23.08 14.79
C TYR A 606 -10.15 -24.32 15.36
N ILE A 607 -10.87 -24.19 16.49
CA ILE A 607 -11.61 -25.28 17.11
C ILE A 607 -12.72 -25.75 16.16
N GLY A 608 -13.51 -24.82 15.61
CA GLY A 608 -14.58 -25.14 14.66
C GLY A 608 -14.06 -25.87 13.41
N ALA A 609 -12.94 -25.39 12.85
CA ALA A 609 -12.30 -26.04 11.70
C ALA A 609 -11.76 -27.43 12.05
N SER A 610 -11.18 -27.61 13.25
CA SER A 610 -10.64 -28.91 13.69
C SER A 610 -11.74 -29.94 13.95
N VAL A 611 -12.86 -29.55 14.57
CA VAL A 611 -14.05 -30.42 14.69
C VAL A 611 -14.60 -30.76 13.31
N GLY A 612 -14.70 -29.77 12.43
CA GLY A 612 -15.11 -29.97 11.04
C GLY A 612 -14.23 -31.01 10.34
N LEU A 613 -12.91 -30.88 10.41
CA LEU A 613 -11.94 -31.80 9.80
C LEU A 613 -12.06 -33.22 10.34
N ALA A 614 -12.34 -33.37 11.64
CA ALA A 614 -12.45 -34.69 12.27
C ALA A 614 -13.63 -35.52 11.75
N VAL A 615 -14.68 -34.87 11.23
CA VAL A 615 -15.88 -35.53 10.71
C VAL A 615 -15.93 -35.62 9.18
N GLN A 616 -14.93 -35.09 8.47
CA GLN A 616 -14.97 -35.06 6.99
C GLN A 616 -14.70 -36.42 6.35
N ASN A 617 -15.39 -36.67 5.23
CA ASN A 617 -15.16 -37.78 4.30
C ASN A 617 -14.97 -37.33 2.84
N SER A 618 -14.80 -36.01 2.61
CA SER A 618 -14.63 -35.44 1.27
C SER A 618 -13.34 -34.64 1.20
N TYR A 619 -12.57 -34.86 0.12
CA TYR A 619 -11.33 -34.13 -0.14
C TYR A 619 -11.56 -32.61 -0.25
N GLY A 620 -12.59 -32.17 -0.98
CA GLY A 620 -12.85 -30.74 -1.17
C GLY A 620 -13.18 -30.02 0.14
N ALA A 621 -13.98 -30.67 1.00
CA ALA A 621 -14.30 -30.16 2.32
C ALA A 621 -13.07 -30.17 3.25
N LEU A 622 -12.24 -31.22 3.18
CA LEU A 622 -10.98 -31.30 3.91
C LEU A 622 -10.05 -30.16 3.51
N LEU A 623 -9.86 -29.90 2.21
CA LEU A 623 -9.02 -28.81 1.71
C LEU A 623 -9.52 -27.44 2.20
N ALA A 624 -10.83 -27.18 2.08
CA ALA A 624 -11.43 -25.93 2.53
C ALA A 624 -11.27 -25.73 4.05
N LEU A 625 -11.58 -26.75 4.85
CA LEU A 625 -11.46 -26.66 6.30
C LEU A 625 -10.00 -26.60 6.77
N ARG A 626 -9.06 -27.17 6.02
CA ARG A 626 -7.62 -26.99 6.28
C ARG A 626 -7.19 -25.53 6.10
N MET A 627 -7.70 -24.85 5.07
CA MET A 627 -7.47 -23.41 4.90
C MET A 627 -8.06 -22.62 6.08
N VAL A 628 -9.28 -22.93 6.51
CA VAL A 628 -9.90 -22.28 7.68
C VAL A 628 -9.13 -22.56 8.97
N GLN A 629 -8.65 -23.79 9.17
CA GLN A 629 -7.79 -24.17 10.32
C GLN A 629 -6.47 -23.38 10.31
N SER A 630 -5.86 -23.17 9.14
CA SER A 630 -4.68 -22.31 9.00
C SER A 630 -4.99 -20.86 9.38
N ALA A 631 -6.12 -20.32 8.93
CA ALA A 631 -6.55 -18.97 9.28
C ALA A 631 -6.70 -18.82 10.81
N GLY A 632 -7.32 -19.78 11.48
CA GLY A 632 -7.52 -19.78 12.94
C GLY A 632 -6.26 -19.95 13.80
N SER A 633 -5.11 -20.34 13.23
CA SER A 633 -3.88 -20.52 14.01
C SER A 633 -2.74 -19.60 13.58
N SER A 634 -2.64 -19.23 12.31
CA SER A 634 -1.50 -18.51 11.73
C SER A 634 -1.18 -17.17 12.39
N GLY A 635 -2.22 -16.38 12.73
CA GLY A 635 -2.07 -15.06 13.35
C GLY A 635 -1.45 -15.09 14.75
N THR A 636 -1.51 -16.21 15.47
CA THR A 636 -1.07 -16.31 16.89
C THR A 636 0.39 -15.95 17.11
N ILE A 637 1.27 -16.23 16.16
CA ILE A 637 2.69 -15.88 16.22
C ILE A 637 2.87 -14.37 16.09
N ALA A 638 2.21 -13.73 15.11
CA ALA A 638 2.28 -12.28 14.92
C ALA A 638 1.72 -11.52 16.13
N LEU A 639 0.61 -12.02 16.70
CA LEU A 639 0.04 -11.51 17.94
C LEU A 639 1.00 -11.65 19.13
N ALA A 640 1.77 -12.74 19.19
CA ALA A 640 2.69 -13.00 20.30
C ALA A 640 3.85 -11.99 20.29
N TYR A 641 4.43 -11.69 19.12
CA TYR A 641 5.46 -10.65 19.01
C TYR A 641 4.91 -9.27 19.34
N GLY A 642 3.66 -8.97 18.93
CA GLY A 642 2.96 -7.76 19.34
C GLY A 642 2.82 -7.64 20.86
N ALA A 643 2.30 -8.68 21.51
CA ALA A 643 2.12 -8.74 22.96
C ALA A 643 3.46 -8.63 23.72
N ILE A 644 4.53 -9.25 23.23
CA ILE A 644 5.88 -9.14 23.82
C ILE A 644 6.41 -7.71 23.67
N SER A 645 6.23 -7.07 22.51
CA SER A 645 6.61 -5.67 22.31
C SER A 645 5.84 -4.74 23.26
N ASP A 646 4.57 -5.07 23.52
CA ASP A 646 3.72 -4.28 24.41
C ASP A 646 4.18 -4.35 25.88
N ILE A 647 4.64 -5.52 26.36
CA ILE A 647 4.96 -5.76 27.79
C ILE A 647 6.45 -5.73 28.14
N ALA A 648 7.37 -5.88 27.18
CA ALA A 648 8.81 -6.03 27.44
C ALA A 648 9.65 -4.95 26.74
N ALA A 649 10.48 -4.27 27.55
CA ALA A 649 11.36 -3.22 27.07
C ALA A 649 12.52 -3.79 26.21
N PRO A 650 13.11 -2.99 25.31
CA PRO A 650 14.10 -3.47 24.33
C PRO A 650 15.27 -4.26 24.95
N HIS A 651 15.81 -3.82 26.10
CA HIS A 651 16.94 -4.47 26.76
C HIS A 651 16.62 -5.87 27.35
N GLU A 652 15.35 -6.20 27.62
CA GLU A 652 14.92 -7.50 28.15
C GLU A 652 14.14 -8.36 27.13
N ARG A 653 13.68 -7.74 26.03
CA ARG A 653 12.81 -8.33 25.00
C ARG A 653 13.35 -9.62 24.40
N GLY A 654 14.65 -9.69 24.10
CA GLY A 654 15.28 -10.87 23.50
C GLY A 654 15.16 -12.14 24.39
N GLY A 655 15.06 -11.96 25.71
CA GLY A 655 14.82 -13.05 26.65
C GLY A 655 13.40 -13.61 26.56
N TYR A 656 12.39 -12.74 26.50
CA TYR A 656 10.98 -13.17 26.39
C TYR A 656 10.66 -13.75 25.01
N VAL A 657 11.22 -13.17 23.93
CA VAL A 657 11.13 -13.76 22.59
C VAL A 657 11.79 -15.14 22.56
N GLY A 658 12.92 -15.32 23.25
CA GLY A 658 13.57 -16.62 23.42
C GLY A 658 12.64 -17.65 24.09
N ILE A 659 11.97 -17.30 25.19
CA ILE A 659 11.01 -18.19 25.85
C ILE A 659 9.83 -18.53 24.94
N ALA A 660 9.29 -17.55 24.21
CA ALA A 660 8.19 -17.78 23.28
C ALA A 660 8.57 -18.76 22.13
N HIS A 661 9.81 -18.69 21.64
CA HIS A 661 10.33 -19.61 20.63
C HIS A 661 10.38 -21.07 21.08
N VAL A 662 10.44 -21.36 22.38
CA VAL A 662 10.31 -22.75 22.88
C VAL A 662 9.01 -23.35 22.34
N GLY A 663 7.90 -22.61 22.40
CA GLY A 663 6.61 -23.05 21.86
C GLY A 663 6.63 -23.16 20.34
N PHE A 664 7.09 -22.12 19.65
CA PHE A 664 6.99 -22.06 18.17
C PHE A 664 7.85 -23.11 17.48
N ASN A 665 9.08 -23.33 17.97
CA ASN A 665 10.07 -24.16 17.27
C ASN A 665 10.08 -25.62 17.73
N SER A 666 9.51 -25.95 18.89
CA SER A 666 9.38 -27.35 19.33
C SER A 666 8.19 -28.08 18.67
N ALA A 667 7.16 -27.33 18.27
CA ALA A 667 5.96 -27.87 17.64
C ALA A 667 6.23 -28.75 16.40
N PRO A 668 7.10 -28.35 15.46
CA PRO A 668 7.45 -29.17 14.30
C PRO A 668 8.14 -30.49 14.60
N SER A 669 8.74 -30.62 15.79
CA SER A 669 9.33 -31.87 16.24
C SER A 669 8.34 -32.78 16.95
N LEU A 670 7.43 -32.19 17.74
CA LEU A 670 6.39 -32.95 18.46
C LEU A 670 5.25 -33.38 17.54
N GLY A 671 4.98 -32.61 16.49
CA GLY A 671 3.92 -32.87 15.52
C GLY A 671 4.02 -34.28 14.91
N PRO A 672 5.10 -34.61 14.19
CA PRO A 672 5.23 -35.91 13.52
C PRO A 672 5.19 -37.09 14.50
N VAL A 673 5.74 -36.96 15.71
CA VAL A 673 5.67 -37.99 16.75
C VAL A 673 4.23 -38.30 17.12
N LEU A 674 3.46 -37.27 17.49
CA LEU A 674 2.06 -37.44 17.89
C LEU A 674 1.17 -37.82 16.71
N GLY A 675 1.44 -37.27 15.53
CA GLY A 675 0.75 -37.58 14.29
C GLY A 675 0.89 -39.04 13.89
N GLY A 676 2.11 -39.58 13.95
CA GLY A 676 2.38 -41.00 13.68
C GLY A 676 1.64 -41.91 14.66
N VAL A 677 1.76 -41.64 15.97
CA VAL A 677 1.10 -42.45 17.01
C VAL A 677 -0.43 -42.43 16.86
N LEU A 678 -1.02 -41.26 16.62
CA LEU A 678 -2.48 -41.12 16.47
C LEU A 678 -2.97 -41.78 15.18
N ALA A 679 -2.27 -41.58 14.07
CA ALA A 679 -2.62 -42.19 12.79
C ALA A 679 -2.56 -43.72 12.85
N GLU A 680 -1.53 -44.27 13.48
CA GLU A 680 -1.31 -45.72 13.57
C GLU A 680 -2.29 -46.40 14.55
N LYS A 681 -2.52 -45.83 15.75
CA LYS A 681 -3.30 -46.50 16.81
C LYS A 681 -4.79 -46.18 16.81
N ALA A 682 -5.18 -44.96 16.44
CA ALA A 682 -6.56 -44.49 16.55
C ALA A 682 -7.18 -44.14 15.18
N GLY A 683 -6.35 -43.96 14.15
CA GLY A 683 -6.77 -43.53 12.82
C GLY A 683 -6.63 -42.01 12.63
N TRP A 684 -6.46 -41.59 11.37
CA TRP A 684 -6.11 -40.20 11.02
C TRP A 684 -7.09 -39.14 11.51
N LYS A 685 -8.39 -39.47 11.65
CA LYS A 685 -9.41 -38.53 12.15
C LYS A 685 -9.14 -38.08 13.59
N TRP A 686 -8.50 -38.93 14.40
CA TRP A 686 -8.16 -38.61 15.79
C TRP A 686 -7.09 -37.53 15.92
N ILE A 687 -6.31 -37.26 14.87
CA ILE A 687 -5.42 -36.10 14.83
C ILE A 687 -6.24 -34.82 15.02
N PHE A 688 -7.37 -34.70 14.33
CA PHE A 688 -8.21 -33.52 14.39
C PHE A 688 -9.03 -33.43 15.68
N TRP A 689 -9.51 -34.56 16.21
CA TRP A 689 -10.13 -34.59 17.55
C TRP A 689 -9.15 -34.20 18.65
N PHE A 690 -7.91 -34.68 18.58
CA PHE A 690 -6.84 -34.30 19.50
C PHE A 690 -6.56 -32.80 19.43
N LEU A 691 -6.42 -32.23 18.22
CA LEU A 691 -6.22 -30.80 18.03
C LEU A 691 -7.40 -29.96 18.57
N ALA A 692 -8.64 -30.41 18.36
CA ALA A 692 -9.84 -29.75 18.90
C ALA A 692 -9.86 -29.77 20.44
N ALA A 693 -9.56 -30.91 21.06
CA ALA A 693 -9.52 -31.04 22.53
C ALA A 693 -8.40 -30.18 23.14
N LEU A 694 -7.19 -30.26 22.58
CA LEU A 694 -6.03 -29.51 23.05
C LEU A 694 -6.24 -27.99 22.88
N SER A 695 -6.77 -27.55 21.73
CA SER A 695 -7.09 -26.13 21.50
C SER A 695 -8.24 -25.64 22.36
N GLY A 696 -9.23 -26.47 22.69
CA GLY A 696 -10.29 -26.14 23.66
C GLY A 696 -9.76 -25.93 25.08
N ALA A 697 -8.81 -26.76 25.53
CA ALA A 697 -8.14 -26.58 26.81
C ALA A 697 -7.33 -25.27 26.86
N VAL A 698 -6.56 -24.99 25.81
CA VAL A 698 -5.79 -23.74 25.69
C VAL A 698 -6.71 -22.53 25.58
N PHE A 699 -7.79 -22.60 24.79
CA PHE A 699 -8.80 -21.54 24.71
C PHE A 699 -9.39 -21.22 26.08
N THR A 700 -9.66 -22.23 26.90
CA THR A 700 -10.13 -22.05 28.27
C THR A 700 -9.09 -21.30 29.12
N LEU A 701 -7.81 -21.67 29.03
CA LEU A 701 -6.73 -20.94 29.71
C LEU A 701 -6.62 -19.49 29.23
N LEU A 702 -6.69 -19.24 27.92
CA LEU A 702 -6.66 -17.88 27.37
C LEU A 702 -7.88 -17.07 27.85
N LEU A 703 -9.07 -17.67 27.84
CA LEU A 703 -10.31 -17.04 28.30
C LEU A 703 -10.23 -16.63 29.78
N LEU A 704 -9.64 -17.48 30.62
CA LEU A 704 -9.52 -17.25 32.06
C LEU A 704 -8.36 -16.31 32.44
N LEU A 705 -7.20 -16.41 31.77
CA LEU A 705 -5.93 -15.89 32.30
C LEU A 705 -5.19 -14.89 31.40
N LEU A 706 -5.50 -14.75 30.10
CA LEU A 706 -4.76 -13.85 29.21
C LEU A 706 -5.26 -12.40 29.34
N PRO A 707 -4.54 -11.48 30.01
CA PRO A 707 -4.96 -10.07 30.08
C PRO A 707 -4.82 -9.36 28.73
N GLU A 708 -5.48 -8.21 28.59
CA GLU A 708 -5.24 -7.31 27.45
C GLU A 708 -3.88 -6.61 27.61
N THR A 709 -3.08 -6.62 26.53
CA THR A 709 -1.71 -6.06 26.53
C THR A 709 -1.56 -4.86 25.59
N SER A 710 -2.50 -4.62 24.68
CA SER A 710 -2.39 -3.56 23.68
C SER A 710 -2.22 -2.18 24.31
N ARG A 711 -1.09 -1.52 24.01
CA ARG A 711 -0.76 -0.18 24.54
C ARG A 711 -1.78 0.89 24.18
N ASN A 712 -2.48 0.73 23.06
CA ASN A 712 -3.53 1.63 22.61
C ASN A 712 -4.77 1.63 23.53
N LEU A 713 -4.97 0.55 24.30
CA LEU A 713 -6.13 0.36 25.16
C LEU A 713 -5.78 0.44 26.64
N VAL A 714 -4.71 -0.25 27.06
CA VAL A 714 -4.32 -0.35 28.48
C VAL A 714 -3.13 0.56 28.84
N GLY A 715 -2.58 1.31 27.89
CA GLY A 715 -1.38 2.11 28.08
C GLY A 715 -0.17 1.23 28.41
N ASN A 716 0.57 1.56 29.47
CA ASN A 716 1.63 0.73 30.06
C ASN A 716 1.09 -0.32 31.06
N GLY A 717 -0.21 -0.65 31.00
CA GLY A 717 -0.90 -1.57 31.93
C GLY A 717 -1.57 -0.90 33.13
N ILE A 718 -1.57 0.45 33.18
CA ILE A 718 -2.22 1.23 34.25
C ILE A 718 -3.74 1.32 34.04
N LEU A 719 -4.21 1.36 32.79
CA LEU A 719 -5.63 1.53 32.49
C LEU A 719 -6.36 0.18 32.57
N TYR A 720 -7.53 0.17 33.20
CA TYR A 720 -8.33 -1.04 33.35
C TYR A 720 -9.11 -1.34 32.07
N PRO A 721 -9.00 -2.56 31.49
CA PRO A 721 -9.75 -2.92 30.29
C PRO A 721 -11.25 -3.07 30.59
N THR A 722 -12.10 -2.82 29.60
CA THR A 722 -13.58 -2.96 29.70
C THR A 722 -14.13 -3.97 28.68
N GLY A 723 -15.23 -4.66 29.01
CA GLY A 723 -15.99 -5.47 28.04
C GLY A 723 -15.32 -6.81 27.70
N MET A 724 -15.08 -7.08 26.41
CA MET A 724 -14.41 -8.32 25.93
C MET A 724 -12.90 -8.35 26.25
N ASN A 725 -12.32 -7.20 26.57
CA ASN A 725 -10.91 -7.05 26.90
C ASN A 725 -10.58 -7.47 28.36
N GLN A 726 -11.60 -7.74 29.18
CA GLN A 726 -11.43 -8.28 30.53
C GLN A 726 -11.31 -9.80 30.50
N THR A 727 -10.49 -10.36 31.38
CA THR A 727 -10.48 -11.79 31.64
C THR A 727 -11.76 -12.23 32.34
N LEU A 728 -12.15 -13.50 32.15
CA LEU A 728 -13.34 -14.02 32.85
C LEU A 728 -13.11 -14.03 34.37
N LEU A 729 -11.87 -14.26 34.82
CA LEU A 729 -11.49 -14.27 36.22
C LEU A 729 -11.57 -12.87 36.85
N GLU A 730 -11.20 -11.82 36.11
CA GLU A 730 -11.42 -10.42 36.52
C GLU A 730 -12.90 -10.04 36.61
N LYS A 731 -13.74 -10.52 35.67
CA LYS A 731 -15.19 -10.28 35.72
C LYS A 731 -15.88 -10.94 36.92
N LEU A 732 -15.37 -12.10 37.36
CA LEU A 732 -15.94 -12.87 38.45
C LEU A 732 -15.39 -12.44 39.83
N SER A 733 -14.21 -11.82 39.89
CA SER A 733 -13.62 -11.33 41.14
C SER A 733 -14.23 -10.00 41.57
N LYS A 734 -15.01 -9.99 42.65
CA LYS A 734 -15.57 -8.77 43.28
C LYS A 734 -14.54 -7.89 44.02
N HIS A 735 -13.27 -8.29 44.07
CA HIS A 735 -12.21 -7.66 44.88
C HIS A 735 -11.01 -7.22 44.02
N VAL A 736 -11.25 -6.46 42.95
CA VAL A 736 -10.14 -5.83 42.21
C VAL A 736 -10.02 -4.38 42.69
N THR A 737 -9.11 -4.15 43.63
CA THR A 737 -8.68 -2.80 44.02
C THR A 737 -8.11 -2.06 42.81
N PRO A 738 -8.49 -0.80 42.56
CA PRO A 738 -7.94 -0.01 41.45
C PRO A 738 -6.42 0.09 41.59
N ARG A 739 -5.65 -0.35 40.59
CA ARG A 739 -4.23 -0.03 40.51
C ARG A 739 -4.10 1.45 40.11
N SER A 740 -3.98 2.31 41.13
CA SER A 740 -3.79 3.77 41.08
C SER A 740 -5.04 4.63 40.85
N SER A 741 -5.19 5.65 41.69
CA SER A 741 -6.22 6.69 41.73
C SER A 741 -5.89 7.92 40.88
N ALA A 742 -4.96 7.82 39.93
CA ALA A 742 -4.71 8.90 38.98
C ALA A 742 -5.81 8.90 37.91
N ALA A 743 -6.78 9.81 38.04
CA ALA A 743 -7.79 10.04 37.02
C ALA A 743 -7.10 10.38 35.68
N PRO A 744 -7.40 9.66 34.58
CA PRO A 744 -6.82 9.99 33.28
C PRO A 744 -7.38 11.34 32.81
N SER A 745 -6.52 12.23 32.32
CA SER A 745 -6.95 13.30 31.43
C SER A 745 -7.71 12.66 30.26
N SER A 746 -8.93 13.13 30.01
CA SER A 746 -9.92 12.55 29.08
C SER A 746 -9.52 12.58 27.60
N ASP A 747 -8.24 12.84 27.30
CA ASP A 747 -7.77 13.32 25.99
C ASP A 747 -7.01 12.25 25.18
N LYS A 748 -6.84 11.02 25.70
CA LYS A 748 -6.04 9.97 25.03
C LYS A 748 -6.67 8.58 24.93
N MET A 749 -7.99 8.44 25.11
CA MET A 749 -8.66 7.15 24.88
C MET A 749 -9.26 7.12 23.48
N ARG A 750 -8.48 6.69 22.47
CA ARG A 750 -9.00 6.43 21.12
C ARG A 750 -10.05 5.32 21.20
N ARG A 751 -11.30 5.60 20.84
CA ARG A 751 -12.32 4.56 20.67
C ARG A 751 -11.86 3.59 19.56
N PRO A 752 -11.97 2.26 19.77
CA PRO A 752 -11.60 1.28 18.75
C PRO A 752 -12.50 1.49 17.53
N THR A 753 -11.92 1.90 16.40
CA THR A 753 -12.63 2.02 15.11
C THR A 753 -12.28 0.80 14.28
N PHE A 754 -13.29 -0.02 13.95
CA PHE A 754 -13.10 -1.14 13.04
C PHE A 754 -12.84 -0.59 11.64
N ARG A 755 -11.62 -0.76 11.14
CA ARG A 755 -11.26 -0.49 9.74
C ARG A 755 -11.19 -1.83 9.01
N LEU A 756 -11.58 -1.85 7.74
CA LEU A 756 -11.35 -3.03 6.92
C LEU A 756 -9.84 -3.30 6.86
N PRO A 757 -9.39 -4.52 7.21
CA PRO A 757 -7.98 -4.86 7.24
C PRO A 757 -7.37 -4.79 5.84
N SER A 758 -6.18 -4.24 5.73
CA SER A 758 -5.45 -4.03 4.49
C SER A 758 -4.11 -4.75 4.50
N LEU A 759 -3.73 -5.34 3.38
CA LEU A 759 -2.39 -5.91 3.20
C LEU A 759 -1.31 -4.83 3.03
N ILE A 760 -1.71 -3.58 2.77
CA ILE A 760 -0.82 -2.48 2.36
C ILE A 760 0.28 -2.20 3.39
N PRO A 761 0.04 -2.13 4.71
CA PRO A 761 1.10 -1.88 5.69
C PRO A 761 2.20 -2.94 5.66
N CYS A 762 1.84 -4.22 5.61
CA CYS A 762 2.82 -5.31 5.47
C CYS A 762 3.57 -5.24 4.13
N LEU A 763 2.88 -4.93 3.02
CA LEU A 763 3.51 -4.77 1.71
C LEU A 763 4.47 -3.58 1.68
N ARG A 764 4.17 -2.48 2.38
CA ARG A 764 5.10 -1.34 2.51
C ARG A 764 6.38 -1.72 3.23
N LEU A 765 6.30 -2.57 4.26
CA LEU A 765 7.49 -3.07 4.95
C LEU A 765 8.37 -3.97 4.05
N LEU A 766 7.76 -4.68 3.10
CA LEU A 766 8.49 -5.44 2.08
C LEU A 766 9.17 -4.55 1.03
N LEU A 767 8.76 -3.29 0.91
CA LEU A 767 9.37 -2.30 0.01
C LEU A 767 10.42 -1.41 0.71
N ASP A 768 10.52 -1.47 2.04
CA ASP A 768 11.55 -0.77 2.81
C ASP A 768 12.87 -1.55 2.74
N GLY A 769 13.83 -1.05 1.97
CA GLY A 769 15.08 -1.75 1.65
C GLY A 769 15.82 -2.37 2.86
N PRO A 770 16.08 -1.63 3.96
CA PRO A 770 16.74 -2.17 5.15
C PRO A 770 15.93 -3.30 5.81
N THR A 771 14.62 -3.10 5.98
CA THR A 771 13.72 -4.11 6.53
C THR A 771 13.66 -5.35 5.63
N LEU A 772 13.63 -5.18 4.31
CA LEU A 772 13.58 -6.26 3.34
C LEU A 772 14.79 -7.20 3.45
N ILE A 773 16.00 -6.67 3.71
CA ILE A 773 17.20 -7.50 3.94
C ILE A 773 16.99 -8.48 5.09
N VAL A 774 16.46 -7.99 6.22
CA VAL A 774 16.21 -8.80 7.41
C VAL A 774 15.07 -9.81 7.14
N LEU A 775 14.00 -9.39 6.45
CA LEU A 775 12.87 -10.25 6.10
C LEU A 775 13.29 -11.40 5.15
N LEU A 776 14.03 -11.11 4.09
CA LEU A 776 14.52 -12.11 3.13
C LEU A 776 15.49 -13.09 3.80
N SER A 777 16.40 -12.58 4.63
CA SER A 777 17.33 -13.43 5.38
C SER A 777 16.57 -14.40 6.28
N ASN A 778 15.60 -13.90 7.06
CA ASN A 778 14.74 -14.73 7.90
C ASN A 778 13.98 -15.79 7.08
N GLY A 779 13.42 -15.38 5.94
CA GLY A 779 12.68 -16.27 5.05
C GLY A 779 13.54 -17.37 4.41
N ILE A 780 14.79 -17.08 4.01
CA ILE A 780 15.74 -18.09 3.50
C ILE A 780 16.08 -19.12 4.58
N PHE A 781 16.35 -18.67 5.80
CA PHE A 781 16.60 -19.59 6.92
C PHE A 781 15.38 -20.46 7.25
N TYR A 782 14.17 -19.90 7.12
CA TYR A 782 12.91 -20.64 7.29
C TYR A 782 12.61 -21.61 6.14
N MET A 783 12.94 -21.24 4.90
CA MET A 783 12.89 -22.15 3.75
C MET A 783 13.81 -23.35 3.97
N LYS A 784 15.11 -23.11 4.27
CA LYS A 784 16.05 -24.19 4.58
C LYS A 784 15.53 -25.08 5.70
N TYR A 785 15.07 -24.46 6.79
CA TYR A 785 14.48 -25.18 7.92
C TYR A 785 13.32 -26.08 7.47
N SER A 786 12.39 -25.55 6.67
CA SER A 786 11.25 -26.30 6.14
C SER A 786 11.67 -27.44 5.23
N CYS A 787 12.67 -27.23 4.35
CA CYS A 787 13.20 -28.28 3.47
C CYS A 787 13.85 -29.43 4.26
N VAL A 788 14.64 -29.13 5.30
CA VAL A 788 15.24 -30.15 6.17
C VAL A 788 14.16 -30.96 6.88
N GLN A 789 13.11 -30.30 7.38
CA GLN A 789 12.03 -30.99 8.10
C GLN A 789 11.12 -31.81 7.18
N ALA A 790 10.80 -31.30 6.00
CA ALA A 790 9.96 -31.97 5.02
C ALA A 790 10.65 -33.20 4.41
N SER A 791 11.98 -33.16 4.25
CA SER A 791 12.73 -34.29 3.69
C SER A 791 13.10 -35.37 4.70
N LEU A 792 13.06 -35.08 6.01
CA LEU A 792 13.56 -36.00 7.03
C LEU A 792 12.85 -37.36 6.98
N ALA A 793 11.51 -37.36 7.01
CA ALA A 793 10.74 -38.60 6.94
C ALA A 793 11.02 -39.44 5.69
N PRO A 794 10.84 -38.92 4.45
CA PRO A 794 11.06 -39.72 3.25
C PRO A 794 12.53 -40.15 3.08
N LEU A 795 13.50 -39.31 3.47
CA LEU A 795 14.92 -39.69 3.37
C LEU A 795 15.30 -40.78 4.37
N LEU A 796 14.84 -40.70 5.62
CA LEU A 796 15.18 -41.70 6.63
C LEU A 796 14.48 -43.04 6.39
N GLN A 797 13.22 -43.04 5.96
CA GLN A 797 12.50 -44.25 5.57
C GLN A 797 13.18 -44.93 4.38
N LYS A 798 13.47 -44.17 3.32
CA LYS A 798 14.09 -44.72 2.11
C LYS A 798 15.53 -45.21 2.33
N THR A 799 16.30 -44.51 3.16
CA THR A 799 17.74 -44.80 3.33
C THR A 799 18.02 -45.84 4.40
N TYR A 800 17.26 -45.80 5.51
CA TYR A 800 17.49 -46.64 6.70
C TYR A 800 16.36 -47.65 6.98
N GLY A 801 15.26 -47.64 6.21
CA GLY A 801 14.16 -48.60 6.38
C GLY A 801 13.37 -48.43 7.68
N LEU A 802 13.36 -47.23 8.26
CA LEU A 802 12.72 -46.95 9.56
C LEU A 802 11.19 -46.94 9.46
N SER A 803 10.51 -47.35 10.53
CA SER A 803 9.04 -47.25 10.64
C SER A 803 8.59 -45.80 10.84
N SER A 804 7.29 -45.52 10.65
CA SER A 804 6.72 -44.18 10.89
C SER A 804 6.93 -43.68 12.32
N LEU A 805 6.92 -44.59 13.31
CA LEU A 805 7.20 -44.27 14.71
C LEU A 805 8.68 -43.91 14.91
N ASP A 806 9.60 -44.73 14.39
CA ASP A 806 11.05 -44.52 14.52
C ASP A 806 11.50 -43.20 13.89
N VAL A 807 10.93 -42.89 12.73
CA VAL A 807 11.13 -41.60 12.04
C VAL A 807 10.60 -40.45 12.88
N GLY A 808 9.42 -40.61 13.50
CA GLY A 808 8.88 -39.65 14.46
C GLY A 808 9.89 -39.33 15.57
N LEU A 809 10.51 -40.36 16.16
CA LEU A 809 11.52 -40.18 17.21
C LEU A 809 12.76 -39.40 16.73
N CYS A 810 13.16 -39.55 15.47
CA CYS A 810 14.27 -38.78 14.89
C CYS A 810 14.02 -37.26 14.89
N TYR A 811 12.77 -36.80 14.78
CA TYR A 811 12.42 -35.37 14.87
C TYR A 811 12.72 -34.76 16.25
N LEU A 812 12.83 -35.56 17.32
CA LEU A 812 13.12 -35.09 18.68
C LEU A 812 14.53 -34.50 18.80
N ALA A 813 15.50 -34.95 18.00
CA ALA A 813 16.86 -34.39 18.01
C ALA A 813 16.83 -32.88 17.68
N PHE A 814 16.00 -32.46 16.72
CA PHE A 814 15.81 -31.06 16.42
C PHE A 814 15.03 -30.32 17.51
N GLY A 815 13.96 -30.93 18.04
CA GLY A 815 13.06 -30.28 19.01
C GLY A 815 13.76 -30.01 20.34
N THR A 816 14.56 -30.97 20.79
CA THR A 816 15.38 -30.84 22.00
C THR A 816 16.43 -29.73 21.85
N SER A 817 17.08 -29.61 20.70
CA SER A 817 18.05 -28.53 20.46
C SER A 817 17.38 -27.16 20.42
N CYS A 818 16.19 -27.04 19.84
CA CYS A 818 15.38 -25.81 19.88
C CYS A 818 15.02 -25.40 21.31
N ALA A 819 14.60 -26.35 22.16
CA ALA A 819 14.27 -26.08 23.56
C ALA A 819 15.50 -25.58 24.36
N ILE A 820 16.64 -26.24 24.20
CA ILE A 820 17.91 -25.86 24.84
C ILE A 820 18.38 -24.47 24.35
N ALA A 821 18.36 -24.25 23.04
CA ALA A 821 18.81 -23.02 22.42
C ALA A 821 17.95 -21.82 22.83
N SER A 822 16.63 -21.99 22.87
CA SER A 822 15.69 -20.93 23.23
C SER A 822 15.96 -20.30 24.60
N TYR A 823 16.41 -21.10 25.58
CA TYR A 823 16.79 -20.62 26.91
C TYR A 823 18.15 -19.88 26.93
N GLY A 824 19.13 -20.35 26.15
CA GLY A 824 20.47 -19.78 26.09
C GLY A 824 20.57 -18.52 25.22
N VAL A 825 20.03 -18.58 24.01
CA VAL A 825 20.11 -17.53 22.99
C VAL A 825 19.43 -16.25 23.45
N GLY A 826 18.30 -16.32 24.17
CA GLY A 826 17.64 -15.13 24.72
C GLY A 826 18.54 -14.35 25.68
N ARG A 827 19.33 -15.04 26.50
CA ARG A 827 20.32 -14.41 27.38
C ARG A 827 21.49 -13.82 26.63
N ILE A 828 22.00 -14.53 25.61
CA ILE A 828 23.08 -14.04 24.74
C ILE A 828 22.64 -12.76 24.03
N SER A 829 21.41 -12.74 23.50
CA SER A 829 20.86 -11.55 22.83
C SER A 829 20.71 -10.34 23.77
N ASN A 830 20.33 -10.57 25.04
CA ASN A 830 20.27 -9.51 26.05
C ASN A 830 21.69 -9.06 26.47
N HIS A 831 22.66 -9.96 26.52
CA HIS A 831 24.06 -9.62 26.79
C HIS A 831 24.65 -8.79 25.65
N ASP A 832 24.46 -9.19 24.39
CA ASP A 832 24.94 -8.45 23.22
C ASP A 832 24.41 -7.01 23.18
N TYR A 833 23.16 -6.82 23.61
CA TYR A 833 22.54 -5.51 23.79
C TYR A 833 23.27 -4.67 24.83
N ARG A 834 23.51 -5.21 26.03
CA ARG A 834 24.24 -4.51 27.10
C ARG A 834 25.67 -4.20 26.73
N ALA A 835 26.37 -5.15 26.11
CA ALA A 835 27.74 -4.96 25.66
C ALA A 835 27.85 -3.81 24.65
N THR A 836 26.87 -3.67 23.76
CA THR A 836 26.82 -2.58 22.77
C THR A 836 26.49 -1.23 23.42
N ALA A 837 25.61 -1.21 24.43
CA ALA A 837 25.32 -0.01 25.21
C ALA A 837 26.56 0.51 25.96
N HIS A 838 27.29 -0.39 26.64
CA HIS A 838 28.55 -0.07 27.30
C HIS A 838 29.60 0.45 26.31
N ALA A 839 29.75 -0.19 25.15
CA ALA A 839 30.71 0.24 24.12
C ALA A 839 30.42 1.64 23.54
N HIS A 840 29.18 2.14 23.62
CA HIS A 840 28.78 3.47 23.13
C HIS A 840 28.53 4.49 24.26
N SER A 841 28.85 4.14 25.51
CA SER A 841 28.61 4.98 26.71
C SER A 841 27.13 5.41 26.87
N LEU A 842 26.19 4.54 26.50
CA LEU A 842 24.75 4.79 26.65
C LEU A 842 24.23 4.12 27.93
N SER A 843 23.56 4.89 28.80
CA SER A 843 22.89 4.36 29.99
C SER A 843 21.59 3.64 29.59
N ILE A 844 21.47 2.36 29.93
CA ILE A 844 20.22 1.60 29.73
C ILE A 844 19.22 2.02 30.79
N ASP A 845 18.10 2.59 30.36
CA ASP A 845 17.02 2.96 31.27
C ASP A 845 16.07 1.77 31.43
N GLN A 846 16.23 1.05 32.54
CA GLN A 846 15.41 -0.12 32.86
C GLN A 846 13.96 0.26 33.17
N VAL A 847 13.70 1.53 33.49
CA VAL A 847 12.39 2.03 33.93
C VAL A 847 11.62 2.63 32.76
N LYS A 848 12.21 3.54 31.98
CA LYS A 848 11.53 4.26 30.88
C LYS A 848 11.55 3.52 29.54
N GLY A 849 12.50 2.59 29.37
CA GLY A 849 12.82 1.99 28.08
C GLY A 849 13.78 2.85 27.26
N ASP A 850 14.52 2.23 26.33
CA ASP A 850 15.60 2.91 25.62
C ASP A 850 15.08 3.75 24.43
N ALA A 851 15.67 4.92 24.20
CA ALA A 851 15.37 5.77 23.05
C ALA A 851 15.86 5.10 21.74
N MET A 852 14.96 4.35 21.10
CA MET A 852 15.31 3.45 19.99
C MET A 852 16.03 4.15 18.83
N ILE A 853 15.73 5.41 18.53
CA ILE A 853 16.32 6.16 17.40
C ILE A 853 17.83 6.44 17.62
N ALA A 854 18.23 6.68 18.86
CA ALA A 854 19.62 7.01 19.21
C ALA A 854 20.49 5.77 19.47
N PHE A 855 19.90 4.59 19.64
CA PHE A 855 20.61 3.36 19.95
C PHE A 855 20.97 2.55 18.69
N PRO A 856 22.22 2.07 18.52
CA PRO A 856 22.64 1.24 17.38
C PRO A 856 22.11 -0.21 17.50
N ILE A 857 20.79 -0.37 17.35
CA ILE A 857 20.08 -1.63 17.56
C ILE A 857 20.53 -2.75 16.60
N GLU A 858 20.84 -2.40 15.36
CA GLU A 858 21.27 -3.32 14.32
C GLU A 858 22.63 -3.96 14.69
N LYS A 859 23.56 -3.15 15.22
CA LYS A 859 24.86 -3.62 15.72
C LYS A 859 24.71 -4.48 16.96
N ALA A 860 23.79 -4.12 17.86
CA ALA A 860 23.52 -4.86 19.08
C ALA A 860 22.93 -6.24 18.80
N ARG A 861 21.89 -6.33 17.96
CA ARG A 861 21.21 -7.60 17.68
C ARG A 861 22.01 -8.52 16.77
N LEU A 862 22.69 -7.99 15.75
CA LEU A 862 23.45 -8.80 14.79
C LEU A 862 24.85 -9.20 15.28
N ARG A 863 25.19 -9.01 16.56
CA ARG A 863 26.52 -9.32 17.09
C ARG A 863 26.82 -10.82 17.08
N SER A 864 25.92 -11.64 17.61
CA SER A 864 26.09 -13.11 17.70
C SER A 864 25.59 -13.88 16.47
N VAL A 865 24.89 -13.23 15.53
CA VAL A 865 24.22 -13.90 14.40
C VAL A 865 25.19 -14.69 13.50
N TRP A 866 26.43 -14.19 13.33
CA TRP A 866 27.42 -14.77 12.43
C TRP A 866 27.81 -16.20 12.80
N GLY A 867 27.98 -16.47 14.10
CA GLY A 867 28.29 -17.81 14.60
C GLY A 867 27.15 -18.79 14.33
N TYR A 868 25.90 -18.33 14.52
CA TYR A 868 24.73 -19.15 14.21
C TYR A 868 24.58 -19.41 12.70
N ILE A 869 24.85 -18.43 11.84
CA ILE A 869 24.80 -18.61 10.38
C ILE A 869 25.83 -19.67 9.94
N PHE A 870 27.07 -19.53 10.37
CA PHE A 870 28.14 -20.47 10.05
C PHE A 870 27.82 -21.90 10.53
N LEU A 871 27.40 -22.03 11.78
CA LEU A 871 27.06 -23.31 12.39
C LEU A 871 25.86 -23.96 11.65
N SER A 872 24.83 -23.18 11.34
CA SER A 872 23.64 -23.69 10.67
C SER A 872 23.92 -24.12 9.24
N ALA A 873 24.62 -23.31 8.45
CA ALA A 873 24.86 -23.61 7.04
C ALA A 873 25.81 -24.82 6.89
N THR A 874 26.87 -24.88 7.68
CA THR A 874 27.82 -26.01 7.69
C THR A 874 27.16 -27.31 8.13
N ALA A 875 26.35 -27.29 9.19
CA ALA A 875 25.65 -28.48 9.66
C ALA A 875 24.57 -28.97 8.67
N THR A 876 23.95 -28.06 7.90
CA THR A 876 23.01 -28.42 6.83
C THR A 876 23.72 -29.14 5.68
N LEU A 877 24.91 -28.67 5.32
CA LEU A 877 25.82 -29.33 4.38
C LEU A 877 26.17 -30.75 4.87
N GLY A 878 26.58 -30.87 6.12
CA GLY A 878 26.88 -32.16 6.76
C GLY A 878 25.68 -33.12 6.79
N TYR A 879 24.49 -32.61 7.09
CA TYR A 879 23.25 -33.39 7.07
C TYR A 879 22.99 -34.00 5.68
N GLY A 880 23.06 -33.21 4.61
CA GLY A 880 22.83 -33.72 3.25
C GLY A 880 23.80 -34.84 2.86
N TRP A 881 25.10 -34.64 3.08
CA TRP A 881 26.12 -35.62 2.71
C TRP A 881 26.13 -36.86 3.59
N THR A 882 25.81 -36.75 4.87
CA THR A 882 25.71 -37.92 5.77
C THR A 882 24.56 -38.85 5.36
N VAL A 883 23.41 -38.28 4.98
CA VAL A 883 22.28 -39.05 4.43
C VAL A 883 22.64 -39.66 3.07
N GLU A 884 23.24 -38.91 2.15
CA GLU A 884 23.61 -39.42 0.82
C GLU A 884 24.62 -40.58 0.89
N ARG A 885 25.62 -40.46 1.78
CA ARG A 885 26.65 -41.49 2.01
C ARG A 885 26.16 -42.66 2.86
N LYS A 886 24.89 -42.66 3.29
CA LYS A 886 24.28 -43.69 4.14
C LYS A 886 25.11 -43.99 5.39
N THR A 887 25.64 -42.95 6.03
CA THR A 887 26.44 -43.13 7.26
C THR A 887 25.58 -43.58 8.43
N HIS A 888 26.18 -43.93 9.58
CA HIS A 888 25.41 -44.32 10.77
C HIS A 888 24.36 -43.25 11.16
N LEU A 889 23.15 -43.67 11.53
CA LEU A 889 21.99 -42.79 11.81
C LEU A 889 22.28 -41.67 12.82
N ALA A 890 23.20 -41.90 13.75
CA ALA A 890 23.63 -40.87 14.70
C ALA A 890 24.21 -39.60 14.02
N ALA A 891 24.92 -39.74 12.90
CA ALA A 891 25.56 -38.62 12.22
C ALA A 891 24.56 -37.57 11.67
N PRO A 892 23.54 -37.94 10.87
CA PRO A 892 22.53 -36.97 10.44
C PRO A 892 21.71 -36.40 11.61
N LEU A 893 21.47 -37.17 12.69
CA LEU A 893 20.78 -36.67 13.88
C LEU A 893 21.60 -35.62 14.66
N ILE A 894 22.91 -35.82 14.79
CA ILE A 894 23.81 -34.82 15.40
C ILE A 894 23.83 -33.55 14.55
N MET A 895 23.93 -33.68 13.22
CA MET A 895 23.86 -32.52 12.32
C MET A 895 22.52 -31.79 12.47
N GLN A 896 21.41 -32.52 12.55
CA GLN A 896 20.09 -31.95 12.76
C GLN A 896 19.95 -31.24 14.12
N PHE A 897 20.52 -31.80 15.18
CA PHE A 897 20.60 -31.16 16.50
C PHE A 897 21.31 -29.80 16.40
N ILE A 898 22.48 -29.77 15.75
CA ILE A 898 23.26 -28.53 15.53
C ILE A 898 22.48 -27.51 14.69
N VAL A 899 21.82 -27.95 13.62
CA VAL A 899 20.97 -27.08 12.79
C VAL A 899 19.86 -26.45 13.62
N GLY A 900 19.16 -27.22 14.47
CA GLY A 900 18.08 -26.70 15.31
C GLY A 900 18.54 -25.68 16.35
N LEU A 901 19.71 -25.90 16.95
CA LEU A 901 20.32 -24.94 17.89
C LEU A 901 20.62 -23.60 17.19
N ALA A 902 21.31 -23.68 16.05
CA ALA A 902 21.72 -22.49 15.30
C ALA A 902 20.55 -21.73 14.68
N VAL A 903 19.56 -22.44 14.12
CA VAL A 903 18.32 -21.85 13.57
C VAL A 903 17.55 -21.07 14.62
N THR A 904 17.41 -21.65 15.81
CA THR A 904 16.73 -20.96 16.93
C THR A 904 17.45 -19.67 17.28
N GLY A 905 18.79 -19.68 17.26
CA GLY A 905 19.66 -18.52 17.34
C GLY A 905 19.27 -17.40 16.37
N ILE A 906 19.25 -17.76 15.08
CA ILE A 906 18.97 -16.84 13.97
C ILE A 906 17.54 -16.28 14.07
N PHE A 907 16.53 -17.12 14.28
CA PHE A 907 15.14 -16.66 14.40
C PHE A 907 14.95 -15.76 15.62
N ASN A 908 15.59 -16.04 16.75
CA ASN A 908 15.52 -15.15 17.90
C ASN A 908 16.06 -13.76 17.56
N VAL A 909 17.24 -13.69 16.94
CA VAL A 909 17.89 -12.43 16.59
C VAL A 909 17.10 -11.65 15.53
N LEU A 910 16.77 -12.27 14.39
CA LEU A 910 16.15 -11.58 13.27
C LEU A 910 14.72 -11.14 13.57
N ASN A 911 13.90 -11.97 14.23
CA ASN A 911 12.54 -11.58 14.61
C ASN A 911 12.54 -10.48 15.66
N THR A 912 13.44 -10.54 16.65
CA THR A 912 13.57 -9.47 17.65
C THR A 912 14.01 -8.17 16.99
N LEU A 913 14.93 -8.21 16.02
CA LEU A 913 15.36 -7.02 15.28
C LEU A 913 14.20 -6.40 14.48
N VAL A 914 13.40 -7.19 13.75
CA VAL A 914 12.23 -6.67 13.01
C VAL A 914 11.23 -5.98 13.94
N VAL A 915 10.97 -6.57 15.11
CA VAL A 915 10.07 -5.99 16.12
C VAL A 915 10.66 -4.73 16.75
N ASP A 916 11.98 -4.67 16.95
CA ASP A 916 12.67 -3.48 17.47
C ASP A 916 12.70 -2.35 16.44
N LEU A 917 12.86 -2.66 15.14
CA LEU A 917 12.83 -1.68 14.05
C LEU A 917 11.45 -1.06 13.83
N HIS A 918 10.38 -1.80 14.15
CA HIS A 918 8.98 -1.41 13.94
C HIS A 918 8.15 -1.55 15.22
N SER A 919 8.64 -1.00 16.33
CA SER A 919 8.02 -1.15 17.66
C SER A 919 6.55 -0.71 17.72
N ASP A 920 6.19 0.31 16.93
CA ASP A 920 4.85 0.91 16.90
C ASP A 920 3.84 0.06 16.11
N GLN A 921 4.33 -0.83 15.24
CA GLN A 921 3.54 -1.69 14.34
C GLN A 921 4.08 -3.14 14.40
N SER A 922 4.40 -3.60 15.61
CA SER A 922 5.16 -4.84 15.84
C SER A 922 4.44 -6.11 15.37
N ALA A 923 3.10 -6.15 15.44
CA ALA A 923 2.33 -7.29 14.94
C ALA A 923 2.27 -7.28 13.41
N THR A 924 2.09 -6.10 12.81
CA THR A 924 2.17 -5.89 11.35
C THR A 924 3.55 -6.25 10.78
N ALA A 925 4.64 -5.91 11.50
CA ALA A 925 6.00 -6.29 11.11
C ALA A 925 6.25 -7.80 11.19
N SER A 926 5.73 -8.45 12.24
CA SER A 926 5.78 -9.92 12.36
C SER A 926 4.91 -10.62 11.30
N ALA A 927 3.81 -10.01 10.89
CA ALA A 927 3.03 -10.51 9.77
C ALA A 927 3.79 -10.44 8.44
N ALA A 928 4.57 -9.38 8.20
CA ALA A 928 5.46 -9.29 7.03
C ALA A 928 6.52 -10.40 7.02
N VAL A 929 7.09 -10.75 8.19
CA VAL A 929 7.94 -11.94 8.34
C VAL A 929 7.20 -13.20 7.91
N SER A 930 5.95 -13.35 8.33
CA SER A 930 5.15 -14.54 8.02
C SER A 930 4.88 -14.70 6.53
N ILE A 931 4.64 -13.60 5.80
CA ILE A 931 4.52 -13.61 4.34
C ILE A 931 5.82 -14.14 3.71
N THR A 932 6.96 -13.51 4.01
CA THR A 932 8.25 -13.86 3.38
C THR A 932 8.67 -15.29 3.70
N ARG A 933 8.54 -15.72 4.96
CA ARG A 933 8.95 -17.07 5.38
C ARG A 933 8.08 -18.16 4.75
N CYS A 934 6.76 -17.96 4.69
CA CYS A 934 5.84 -18.98 4.18
C CYS A 934 5.93 -19.11 2.66
N LEU A 935 6.05 -17.99 1.93
CA LEU A 935 6.22 -18.01 0.47
C LEU A 935 7.53 -18.69 0.06
N LEU A 936 8.65 -18.32 0.70
CA LEU A 936 9.94 -18.95 0.40
C LEU A 936 9.95 -20.43 0.80
N ALA A 937 9.37 -20.81 1.94
CA ALA A 937 9.24 -22.22 2.31
C ALA A 937 8.36 -23.02 1.34
N ALA A 938 7.22 -22.47 0.91
CA ALA A 938 6.36 -23.12 -0.07
C ALA A 938 7.11 -23.35 -1.40
N ALA A 939 7.83 -22.33 -1.88
CA ALA A 939 8.66 -22.43 -3.09
C ALA A 939 9.74 -23.51 -2.92
N GLY A 940 10.53 -23.43 -1.83
CA GLY A 940 11.63 -24.37 -1.58
C GLY A 940 11.18 -25.83 -1.42
N VAL A 941 10.09 -26.09 -0.69
CA VAL A 941 9.55 -27.44 -0.50
C VAL A 941 8.96 -27.98 -1.80
N SER A 942 8.30 -27.14 -2.63
CA SER A 942 7.68 -27.58 -3.88
C SER A 942 8.68 -28.12 -4.91
N VAL A 943 9.89 -27.57 -4.95
CA VAL A 943 10.96 -28.02 -5.86
C VAL A 943 11.89 -29.05 -5.24
N LEU A 944 11.74 -29.34 -3.94
CA LEU A 944 12.68 -30.16 -3.18
C LEU A 944 12.81 -31.58 -3.74
N GLN A 945 11.69 -32.22 -4.06
CA GLN A 945 11.69 -33.57 -4.61
C GLN A 945 12.35 -33.61 -6.00
N LEU A 946 12.09 -32.59 -6.84
CA LEU A 946 12.73 -32.46 -8.15
C LEU A 946 14.25 -32.34 -8.04
N LEU A 947 14.75 -31.60 -7.03
CA LEU A 947 16.18 -31.48 -6.77
C LEU A 947 16.78 -32.78 -6.26
N PHE A 948 16.09 -33.51 -5.37
CA PHE A 948 16.55 -34.83 -4.92
C PHE A 948 16.67 -35.81 -6.07
N ASP A 949 15.70 -35.82 -6.99
CA ASP A 949 15.70 -36.74 -8.13
C ASP A 949 16.75 -36.34 -9.18
N ALA A 950 17.05 -35.04 -9.34
CA ALA A 950 18.00 -34.55 -10.33
C ALA A 950 19.48 -34.59 -9.88
N ILE A 951 19.77 -34.17 -8.64
CA ILE A 951 21.16 -33.94 -8.16
C ILE A 951 21.46 -34.65 -6.82
N GLY A 952 20.50 -35.35 -6.22
CA GLY A 952 20.68 -36.05 -4.95
C GLY A 952 20.59 -35.15 -3.71
N PRO A 953 20.42 -35.75 -2.52
CA PRO A 953 20.19 -35.00 -1.28
C PRO A 953 21.40 -34.18 -0.81
N GLY A 954 22.63 -34.65 -0.99
CA GLY A 954 23.86 -33.96 -0.60
C GLY A 954 24.07 -32.66 -1.37
N TRP A 955 24.01 -32.70 -2.71
CA TRP A 955 24.11 -31.48 -3.52
C TRP A 955 22.92 -30.54 -3.33
N THR A 956 21.71 -31.08 -3.11
CA THR A 956 20.53 -30.27 -2.79
C THR A 956 20.76 -29.45 -1.51
N PHE A 957 21.21 -30.08 -0.42
CA PHE A 957 21.50 -29.36 0.82
C PHE A 957 22.78 -28.51 0.75
N THR A 958 23.70 -28.82 -0.16
CA THR A 958 24.84 -27.95 -0.49
C THR A 958 24.37 -26.64 -1.11
N LEU A 959 23.46 -26.69 -2.08
CA LEU A 959 22.86 -25.49 -2.70
C LEU A 959 22.12 -24.64 -1.66
N ILE A 960 21.30 -25.27 -0.82
CA ILE A 960 20.55 -24.57 0.23
C ILE A 960 21.51 -23.93 1.27
N ALA A 961 22.60 -24.61 1.64
CA ALA A 961 23.63 -24.02 2.50
C ALA A 961 24.33 -22.82 1.85
N GLY A 962 24.58 -22.88 0.53
CA GLY A 962 25.09 -21.75 -0.25
C GLY A 962 24.17 -20.53 -0.21
N LEU A 963 22.85 -20.73 -0.33
CA LEU A 963 21.86 -19.65 -0.18
C LEU A 963 21.88 -19.04 1.24
N CYS A 964 22.11 -19.85 2.28
CA CYS A 964 22.27 -19.34 3.64
C CYS A 964 23.52 -18.46 3.77
N TYR A 965 24.65 -18.87 3.17
CA TYR A 965 25.86 -18.04 3.16
C TYR A 965 25.70 -16.75 2.36
N ALA A 966 24.92 -16.78 1.27
CA ALA A 966 24.62 -15.59 0.48
C ALA A 966 23.90 -14.49 1.28
N THR A 967 23.30 -14.80 2.44
CA THR A 967 22.69 -13.78 3.33
C THR A 967 23.73 -12.95 4.11
N VAL A 968 24.96 -13.43 4.26
CA VAL A 968 26.00 -12.81 5.10
C VAL A 968 26.35 -11.38 4.64
N PRO A 969 26.64 -11.12 3.35
CA PRO A 969 26.95 -9.77 2.89
C PRO A 969 25.80 -8.77 3.11
N PHE A 970 24.56 -9.21 2.94
CA PHE A 970 23.38 -8.34 3.12
C PHE A 970 23.17 -7.96 4.58
N LEU A 971 23.22 -8.94 5.49
CA LEU A 971 23.15 -8.66 6.93
C LEU A 971 24.34 -7.82 7.41
N TRP A 972 25.49 -7.91 6.73
CA TRP A 972 26.67 -7.10 7.07
C TRP A 972 26.45 -5.64 6.68
N ILE A 973 25.85 -5.39 5.52
CA ILE A 973 25.43 -4.06 5.09
C ILE A 973 24.43 -3.48 6.10
N GLU A 974 23.43 -4.27 6.50
CA GLU A 974 22.42 -3.84 7.50
C GLU A 974 23.08 -3.48 8.84
N ARG A 975 24.03 -4.30 9.32
CA ARG A 975 24.78 -4.02 10.55
C ARG A 975 25.57 -2.72 10.50
N GLN A 976 26.13 -2.38 9.34
CA GLN A 976 27.00 -1.20 9.19
C GLN A 976 26.20 0.08 8.93
N ARG A 977 25.23 0.03 8.01
CA ARG A 977 24.49 1.19 7.50
C ARG A 977 23.08 1.33 8.05
N GLY A 978 22.52 0.30 8.67
CA GLY A 978 21.14 0.31 9.18
C GLY A 978 20.87 1.46 10.15
N TRP A 979 21.80 1.70 11.08
CA TRP A 979 21.67 2.82 12.01
C TRP A 979 21.66 4.18 11.29
N ASP A 980 22.53 4.38 10.30
CA ASP A 980 22.61 5.63 9.52
C ASP A 980 21.35 5.84 8.69
N TRP A 981 20.82 4.78 8.07
CA TRP A 981 19.56 4.83 7.32
C TRP A 981 18.38 5.24 8.20
N ARG A 982 18.35 4.74 9.43
CA ARG A 982 17.29 5.04 10.41
C ARG A 982 17.40 6.48 10.95
N LEU A 983 18.63 6.95 11.21
CA LEU A 983 18.90 8.34 11.57
C LEU A 983 18.55 9.31 10.43
N ALA A 984 18.87 8.96 9.18
CA ALA A 984 18.50 9.77 8.01
C ALA A 984 16.98 9.88 7.88
N LYS A 985 16.25 8.77 8.03
CA LYS A 985 14.78 8.73 8.02
C LYS A 985 14.18 9.59 9.14
N ALA A 986 14.75 9.54 10.35
CA ALA A 986 14.34 10.38 11.47
C ALA A 986 14.61 11.88 11.18
N ARG A 987 15.79 12.23 10.68
CA ARG A 987 16.16 13.62 10.32
C ARG A 987 15.26 14.20 9.25
N THR A 988 14.84 13.43 8.23
CA THR A 988 13.88 13.91 7.21
C THR A 988 12.50 14.20 7.79
N ILE A 989 12.07 13.44 8.81
CA ILE A 989 10.80 13.67 9.51
C ILE A 989 10.90 14.93 10.37
N THR A 990 12.00 15.10 11.12
CA THR A 990 12.23 16.28 11.96
C THR A 990 12.50 17.54 11.12
N SER A 991 13.29 17.49 10.05
CA SER A 991 13.55 18.64 9.18
C SER A 991 12.31 19.09 8.41
N ARG A 992 11.37 18.18 8.12
CA ARG A 992 10.04 18.56 7.61
C ARG A 992 9.19 19.20 8.70
N ALA A 993 9.31 18.79 9.96
CA ALA A 993 8.64 19.44 11.08
C ALA A 993 9.26 20.83 11.38
N ASP A 994 10.58 20.95 11.30
CA ASP A 994 11.33 22.18 11.59
C ASP A 994 11.26 23.19 10.42
N ALA A 995 11.28 22.75 9.16
CA ALA A 995 11.06 23.62 8.00
C ALA A 995 9.62 24.15 7.91
N ILE A 996 8.66 23.50 8.59
CA ILE A 996 7.31 24.06 8.81
C ILE A 996 7.35 25.17 9.89
N THR A 997 8.37 25.20 10.74
CA THR A 997 8.56 26.22 11.78
C THR A 997 9.57 27.34 11.44
N THR A 998 10.44 27.17 10.41
CA THR A 998 11.48 28.14 10.04
C THR A 998 11.52 28.42 8.53
N ASP A 999 10.71 29.36 8.02
CA ASP A 999 10.94 30.00 6.72
C ASP A 999 10.90 31.54 6.88
N PRO A 1000 12.03 32.26 6.65
CA PRO A 1000 12.17 33.68 6.88
C PRO A 1000 11.84 34.49 5.61
N LYS A 1001 10.56 34.82 5.41
CA LYS A 1001 10.14 35.84 4.43
C LYS A 1001 9.25 36.95 5.00
N THR A 1002 9.35 37.19 6.30
CA THR A 1002 8.72 38.35 6.98
C THR A 1002 9.69 38.97 7.98
N SER A 1003 10.81 39.52 7.49
CA SER A 1003 11.62 40.47 8.28
C SER A 1003 12.40 41.43 7.38
N SER A 1004 11.72 42.29 6.64
CA SER A 1004 12.29 43.58 6.20
C SER A 1004 11.20 44.44 5.57
N THR A 1005 10.48 45.20 6.40
CA THR A 1005 9.98 46.57 6.11
C THR A 1005 9.12 47.04 7.28
N GLU A 1006 9.77 47.53 8.33
CA GLU A 1006 9.17 48.48 9.28
C GLU A 1006 10.33 49.30 9.87
N ASP A 1007 10.78 50.28 9.08
CA ASP A 1007 11.30 51.54 9.58
C ASP A 1007 10.39 52.62 9.00
N GLN A 1008 9.85 53.44 9.89
CA GLN A 1008 8.99 54.63 9.70
C GLN A 1008 7.46 54.46 9.78
N VAL A 1009 6.95 55.07 10.86
CA VAL A 1009 5.60 55.58 11.20
C VAL A 1009 4.68 54.63 11.97
#